data_AF-A0A9D8F489-F1
#
_entry.id   AF-A0A9D8F489-F1
#
_cell.length_a   1.000
_cell.length_b   1.000
_cell.length_c   1.000
_cell.angle_alpha   90.00
_cell.angle_beta   90.00
_cell.angle_gamma   90.00
#
_symmetry.space_group_name_H-M   'P 1'
#
loop_
_entity.id
_entity.type
_entity.pdbx_description
1 polymer ?
#
loop_
_entity_poly.entity_id
_entity_poly.type
_entity_poly.pdbx_seq_one_letter_code
_entity_poly.pdbx_strand_id
1 'polypeptide(L)'
;KPEHFAVRRIDWNSKSESLQSIAEQLGFTTSSLVFIDDDPVQCAEVRARWPEILTLQLPANAHKALCFLEQVWELDAPLTSTLEDDHRQQFLMEETRRQASRHAASSLEDFLAGLDLQIEIGPLKPEHRERVSQLSYRTTQSNSSNQRLTARELDGWIENSTQGGRVVHVRDRFGDYGLVGVMLYRETAPSLDIESLMLSCRALGRGVEQAMLQCLAQHARDCGLEKLRFKFQSTARNKPASDFLHAYVAKDTATNGHITFEVASALQPPRGRVQTNPPISKTPDVVATAQHPQEQAVPPYPSFAWPLVDSEESHQRACLSVERIESWRRTLRERRQSQISKPLPGSSVADVEAVLTGIWSTLMRTDQIGRHDNFFELGGHSLTVIQCLCRIRDQLGVEVPIQAIFKTPTIAELSATLRAMMERRASAPISTTPSHPVLETFTAPTPSRSQPASISKTLSADRITTLAIPTRGRPDALLRGLPTFVENARQHGHTPRYVILDDATTTAERAQCQAALVELERRLDVQLHYVDDAARRHFAAQLSRRTSVPLETVQFGLLSQPHAEYSRGACVNAMLLSSPGERILSVDDDVLCRPSRPPSWTDSIRLGKSPYPEAFWPCGDVDSALAFAKDGSLDFIGLVDEYLGRTTAEMVTQNPYLAERLDGPQDGRVLMATPGIAGDPGWGLPFGWWDGPMGYLMMEGESFGRLTRSREDYRAFCCSRSLVRCAEAPTLTRFRAHLTTTLGLDHRGTGLPPFLPCLRGEDVLFGALIRRSHASDWAMHLPWLTPHLRMQPRTFQHGELFRSASSHDAARLFLDCLNAAPADSHLQDPTARCRRLGEFLMEIASSDRADFVSFATSQALQSRGGWLEAMRARLEANPDAPSFWAQDMHRYMQVCESYLTDPMFGIPMDLLRDVPDPEAAWDEAQTLVRRFGDLLVHWGTLVSESQKMRGEGIELARPLSEIRARKRRQNRNSDGAL
;
A
#
# COMPACT_ATOMS: atom_id res chain seq x y z
N LYS A 1 16.93 -15.06 18.21
CA LYS A 1 17.79 -16.21 18.57
C LYS A 1 19.20 -15.68 18.93
N PRO A 2 20.14 -16.46 19.50
CA PRO A 2 21.46 -15.94 19.90
C PRO A 2 22.22 -15.20 18.79
N GLU A 3 22.13 -15.69 17.56
CA GLU A 3 22.72 -15.13 16.33
C GLU A 3 22.08 -13.80 15.87
N HIS A 4 21.00 -13.34 16.52
CA HIS A 4 20.44 -12.01 16.29
C HIS A 4 21.16 -10.91 17.11
N PHE A 5 22.03 -11.28 18.05
CA PHE A 5 22.70 -10.34 18.95
C PHE A 5 24.18 -10.20 18.60
N ALA A 6 24.60 -8.97 18.25
CA ALA A 6 26.00 -8.66 17.92
C ALA A 6 26.95 -8.87 19.12
N VAL A 7 26.52 -8.44 20.30
CA VAL A 7 27.21 -8.60 21.58
C VAL A 7 26.19 -9.01 22.63
N ARG A 8 26.60 -9.83 23.61
CA ARG A 8 25.82 -10.16 24.80
C ARG A 8 26.71 -9.94 26.02
N ARG A 9 26.40 -8.92 26.82
CA ARG A 9 26.95 -8.70 28.16
C ARG A 9 26.00 -9.30 29.19
N ILE A 10 26.55 -10.07 30.12
CA ILE A 10 25.84 -10.77 31.21
C ILE A 10 26.85 -10.81 32.36
N ASP A 11 26.94 -9.69 33.05
CA ASP A 11 27.98 -9.34 34.01
C ASP A 11 27.36 -8.56 35.19
N TRP A 12 28.16 -8.33 36.24
CA TRP A 12 27.72 -7.63 37.47
C TRP A 12 27.99 -6.12 37.46
N ASN A 13 28.36 -5.56 36.30
CA ASN A 13 28.63 -4.13 36.15
C ASN A 13 27.31 -3.34 36.06
N SER A 14 27.37 -2.00 36.17
CA SER A 14 26.20 -1.16 35.90
C SER A 14 25.80 -1.19 34.42
N LYS A 15 24.53 -0.90 34.11
CA LYS A 15 24.04 -0.87 32.73
C LYS A 15 24.80 0.17 31.90
N SER A 16 25.07 1.34 32.48
CA SER A 16 25.86 2.39 31.84
C SER A 16 27.32 1.97 31.51
N GLU A 17 27.97 1.18 32.37
CA GLU A 17 29.30 0.60 32.12
C GLU A 17 29.27 -0.50 31.04
N SER A 18 28.30 -1.42 31.11
CA SER A 18 28.16 -2.48 30.11
C SER A 18 27.76 -1.92 28.73
N LEU A 19 26.97 -0.84 28.67
CA LEU A 19 26.68 -0.09 27.45
C LEU A 19 27.93 0.61 26.88
N GLN A 20 28.75 1.24 27.73
CA GLN A 20 30.04 1.81 27.30
C GLN A 20 30.95 0.71 26.72
N SER A 21 31.07 -0.43 27.40
CA SER A 21 31.87 -1.58 26.92
C SER A 21 31.35 -2.14 25.60
N ILE A 22 30.04 -2.15 25.36
CA ILE A 22 29.44 -2.55 24.08
C ILE A 22 29.75 -1.53 22.97
N ALA A 23 29.65 -0.23 23.26
CA ALA A 23 30.00 0.82 22.31
C ALA A 23 31.47 0.71 21.88
N GLU A 24 32.39 0.60 22.84
CA GLU A 24 33.82 0.44 22.62
C GLU A 24 34.14 -0.85 21.83
N GLN A 25 33.54 -1.99 22.20
CA GLN A 25 33.73 -3.26 21.48
C GLN A 25 33.25 -3.20 20.01
N LEU A 26 32.19 -2.43 19.72
CA LEU A 26 31.61 -2.31 18.38
C LEU A 26 32.16 -1.12 17.57
N GLY A 27 33.07 -0.32 18.13
CA GLY A 27 33.58 0.89 17.48
C GLY A 27 32.56 2.02 17.34
N PHE A 28 31.53 2.04 18.18
CA PHE A 28 30.49 3.07 18.22
C PHE A 28 30.71 4.05 19.38
N THR A 29 29.99 5.17 19.35
CA THR A 29 29.90 6.09 20.50
C THR A 29 28.64 5.82 21.31
N THR A 30 28.62 6.20 22.59
CA THR A 30 27.41 6.20 23.44
C THR A 30 26.23 6.89 22.75
N SER A 31 26.46 8.06 22.14
CA SER A 31 25.46 8.82 21.36
C SER A 31 24.89 8.11 20.12
N SER A 32 25.33 6.89 19.83
CA SER A 32 24.85 6.02 18.76
C SER A 32 24.02 4.82 19.27
N LEU A 33 23.78 4.75 20.59
CA LEU A 33 22.99 3.70 21.24
C LEU A 33 21.60 4.19 21.65
N VAL A 34 20.64 3.26 21.61
CA VAL A 34 19.34 3.38 22.27
C VAL A 34 19.30 2.31 23.37
N PHE A 35 18.98 2.70 24.59
CA PHE A 35 18.79 1.77 25.71
C PHE A 35 17.30 1.56 25.96
N ILE A 36 16.91 0.29 26.14
CA ILE A 36 15.51 -0.14 26.28
C ILE A 36 15.46 -1.18 27.40
N ASP A 37 14.70 -0.89 28.45
CA ASP A 37 14.56 -1.72 29.66
C ASP A 37 13.16 -1.48 30.27
N ASP A 38 12.60 -2.43 31.00
CA ASP A 38 11.32 -2.25 31.72
C ASP A 38 11.50 -1.82 33.18
N ASP A 39 12.71 -1.98 33.76
CA ASP A 39 13.04 -1.49 35.09
C ASP A 39 13.31 0.04 35.09
N PRO A 40 12.47 0.85 35.78
CA PRO A 40 12.69 2.30 35.91
C PRO A 40 14.04 2.67 36.53
N VAL A 41 14.62 1.82 37.39
CA VAL A 41 15.89 2.08 38.07
C VAL A 41 17.04 2.02 37.07
N GLN A 42 17.07 1.02 36.19
CA GLN A 42 18.07 0.93 35.11
C GLN A 42 17.93 2.10 34.14
N CYS A 43 16.69 2.44 33.76
CA CYS A 43 16.44 3.60 32.90
C CYS A 43 16.84 4.93 33.56
N ALA A 44 16.76 5.06 34.88
CA ALA A 44 17.24 6.25 35.59
C ALA A 44 18.77 6.30 35.67
N GLU A 45 19.42 5.15 35.94
CA GLU A 45 20.88 4.99 35.99
C GLU A 45 21.53 5.43 34.68
N VAL A 46 21.09 4.86 33.55
CA VAL A 46 21.66 5.17 32.23
C VAL A 46 21.41 6.63 31.82
N ARG A 47 20.21 7.20 32.08
CA ARG A 47 19.95 8.64 31.82
C ARG A 47 20.81 9.57 32.66
N ALA A 48 21.12 9.20 33.90
CA ALA A 48 21.94 10.00 34.79
C ALA A 48 23.44 9.94 34.43
N ARG A 49 23.90 8.80 33.88
CA ARG A 49 25.30 8.59 33.51
C ARG A 49 25.64 9.03 32.08
N TRP A 50 24.74 8.77 31.13
CA TRP A 50 24.89 9.06 29.70
C TRP A 50 23.62 9.72 29.14
N PRO A 51 23.40 11.04 29.38
CA PRO A 51 22.20 11.75 28.91
C PRO A 51 22.00 11.74 27.39
N GLU A 52 23.05 11.43 26.61
CA GLU A 52 23.02 11.29 25.17
C GLU A 52 22.54 9.92 24.65
N ILE A 53 22.38 8.92 25.53
CA ILE A 53 21.77 7.62 25.20
C ILE A 53 20.24 7.77 25.30
N LEU A 54 19.55 7.64 24.17
CA LEU A 54 18.08 7.62 24.16
C LEU A 54 17.59 6.43 24.99
N THR A 55 16.99 6.72 26.14
CA THR A 55 16.66 5.70 27.16
C THR A 55 15.16 5.55 27.31
N LEU A 56 14.62 4.53 26.63
CA LEU A 56 13.21 4.21 26.51
C LEU A 56 12.82 3.24 27.62
N GLN A 57 11.97 3.68 28.55
CA GLN A 57 11.42 2.78 29.55
C GLN A 57 10.17 2.09 29.00
N LEU A 58 10.16 0.76 28.98
CA LEU A 58 9.01 0.00 28.52
C LEU A 58 7.90 -0.01 29.58
N PRO A 59 6.62 0.10 29.17
CA PRO A 59 5.50 -0.29 30.01
C PRO A 59 5.62 -1.76 30.44
N ALA A 60 5.51 -2.05 31.74
CA ALA A 60 5.57 -3.41 32.33
C ALA A 60 4.46 -4.39 31.86
N ASN A 61 3.64 -4.00 30.88
CA ASN A 61 2.72 -4.88 30.17
C ASN A 61 3.25 -5.08 28.74
N ALA A 62 3.65 -6.31 28.41
CA ALA A 62 4.33 -6.62 27.14
C ALA A 62 3.55 -6.21 25.87
N HIS A 63 2.22 -6.21 25.89
CA HIS A 63 1.41 -5.75 24.75
C HIS A 63 1.50 -4.21 24.60
N LYS A 64 1.44 -3.47 25.71
CA LYS A 64 1.70 -2.02 25.71
C LYS A 64 3.15 -1.67 25.37
N ALA A 65 4.11 -2.54 25.69
CA ALA A 65 5.51 -2.36 25.31
C ALA A 65 5.70 -2.41 23.78
N LEU A 66 5.01 -3.31 23.09
CA LEU A 66 5.01 -3.37 21.63
C LEU A 66 4.40 -2.10 21.02
N CYS A 67 3.17 -1.73 21.41
CA CYS A 67 2.52 -0.53 20.90
C CYS A 67 3.23 0.77 21.28
N PHE A 68 4.03 0.78 22.35
CA PHE A 68 4.91 1.90 22.69
C PHE A 68 6.10 1.99 21.72
N LEU A 69 6.79 0.87 21.46
CA LEU A 69 7.92 0.83 20.51
C LEU A 69 7.48 1.16 19.07
N GLU A 70 6.27 0.77 18.67
CA GLU A 70 5.61 1.13 17.40
C GLU A 70 5.27 2.64 17.27
N GLN A 71 5.59 3.47 18.28
CA GLN A 71 5.38 4.92 18.28
C GLN A 71 6.67 5.73 18.58
N VAL A 72 7.83 5.07 18.69
CA VAL A 72 9.12 5.74 18.89
C VAL A 72 9.79 5.97 17.54
N TRP A 73 9.59 7.17 16.98
CA TRP A 73 10.11 7.56 15.66
C TRP A 73 11.65 7.49 15.56
N GLU A 74 12.39 7.56 16.66
CA GLU A 74 13.84 7.35 16.66
C GLU A 74 14.26 5.90 16.35
N LEU A 75 13.31 4.94 16.36
CA LEU A 75 13.51 3.56 15.90
C LEU A 75 13.13 3.36 14.42
N ASP A 76 12.55 4.36 13.76
CA ASP A 76 12.15 4.27 12.34
C ASP A 76 13.37 4.29 11.42
N ALA A 77 13.76 3.10 10.94
CA ALA A 77 14.79 2.97 9.92
C ALA A 77 14.26 3.45 8.55
N PRO A 78 14.93 4.40 7.86
CA PRO A 78 14.51 4.79 6.51
C PRO A 78 14.75 3.64 5.52
N LEU A 79 13.66 3.00 5.09
CA LEU A 79 13.61 1.79 4.24
C LEU A 79 13.95 2.06 2.76
N THR A 80 15.10 2.69 2.50
CA THR A 80 15.81 2.47 1.22
C THR A 80 16.74 1.28 1.42
N SER A 81 16.19 0.07 1.30
CA SER A 81 16.96 -1.18 1.37
C SER A 81 17.87 -1.31 0.16
N THR A 82 19.10 -0.81 0.29
CA THR A 82 20.21 -1.15 -0.60
C THR A 82 20.80 -2.50 -0.18
N LEU A 83 21.57 -3.14 -1.06
CA LEU A 83 22.16 -4.48 -0.86
C LEU A 83 23.10 -4.60 0.37
N GLU A 84 23.33 -3.53 1.13
CA GLU A 84 24.10 -3.54 2.38
C GLU A 84 23.31 -4.10 3.59
N ASP A 85 21.97 -4.12 3.57
CA ASP A 85 21.20 -4.53 4.77
C ASP A 85 21.29 -6.04 5.07
N ASP A 86 21.46 -6.91 4.07
CA ASP A 86 21.79 -8.33 4.28
C ASP A 86 23.24 -8.53 4.76
N HIS A 87 24.16 -7.66 4.32
CA HIS A 87 25.57 -7.69 4.74
C HIS A 87 25.77 -7.21 6.20
N ARG A 88 24.72 -6.77 6.89
CA ARG A 88 24.80 -6.13 8.21
C ARG A 88 25.28 -7.08 9.32
N GLN A 89 24.91 -8.37 9.27
CA GLN A 89 25.51 -9.40 10.14
C GLN A 89 26.96 -9.70 9.77
N GLN A 90 27.29 -9.72 8.47
CA GLN A 90 28.65 -9.98 8.00
C GLN A 90 29.61 -8.89 8.47
N PHE A 91 29.25 -7.61 8.25
CA PHE A 91 30.02 -6.45 8.71
C PHE A 91 30.31 -6.49 10.22
N LEU A 92 29.37 -6.94 11.05
CA LEU A 92 29.57 -7.11 12.49
C LEU A 92 30.56 -8.24 12.83
N MET A 93 30.53 -9.35 12.08
CA MET A 93 31.53 -10.43 12.23
C MET A 93 32.93 -9.97 11.76
N GLU A 94 32.99 -9.19 10.68
CA GLU A 94 34.24 -8.61 10.18
C GLU A 94 34.83 -7.58 11.15
N GLU A 95 34.01 -6.67 11.70
CA GLU A 95 34.48 -5.68 12.68
C GLU A 95 34.94 -6.34 13.98
N THR A 96 34.28 -7.43 14.41
CA THR A 96 34.76 -8.26 15.52
C THR A 96 36.16 -8.85 15.23
N ARG A 97 36.44 -9.26 13.99
CA ARG A 97 37.78 -9.71 13.56
C ARG A 97 38.78 -8.55 13.47
N ARG A 98 38.36 -7.36 13.02
CA ARG A 98 39.18 -6.13 12.98
C ARG A 98 39.62 -5.71 14.38
N GLN A 99 38.72 -5.66 15.36
CA GLN A 99 39.08 -5.31 16.75
C GLN A 99 39.95 -6.41 17.40
N ALA A 100 39.70 -7.70 17.17
CA ALA A 100 40.60 -8.77 17.61
C ALA A 100 42.02 -8.61 17.02
N SER A 101 42.12 -8.24 15.74
CA SER A 101 43.39 -7.92 15.09
C SER A 101 44.04 -6.62 15.59
N ARG A 102 43.28 -5.70 16.20
CA ARG A 102 43.77 -4.46 16.80
C ARG A 102 44.38 -4.71 18.18
N HIS A 103 43.74 -5.53 19.01
CA HIS A 103 44.28 -5.93 20.31
C HIS A 103 45.52 -6.83 20.20
N ALA A 104 45.73 -7.48 19.05
CA ALA A 104 46.92 -8.28 18.76
C ALA A 104 48.10 -7.50 18.14
N ALA A 105 47.94 -6.21 17.83
CA ALA A 105 48.98 -5.39 17.21
C ALA A 105 49.86 -4.67 18.24
N SER A 106 51.15 -4.54 17.95
CA SER A 106 52.13 -3.84 18.80
C SER A 106 51.97 -2.31 18.82
N SER A 107 51.38 -1.73 17.77
CA SER A 107 51.07 -0.30 17.68
C SER A 107 49.89 -0.03 16.74
N LEU A 108 49.40 1.21 16.74
CA LEU A 108 48.39 1.66 15.78
C LEU A 108 48.92 1.65 14.33
N GLU A 109 50.21 1.91 14.13
CA GLU A 109 50.86 1.92 12.81
C GLU A 109 50.97 0.48 12.27
N ASP A 110 51.36 -0.47 13.12
CA ASP A 110 51.38 -1.92 12.78
C ASP A 110 49.97 -2.44 12.46
N PHE A 111 48.95 -2.00 13.21
CA PHE A 111 47.56 -2.36 12.95
C PHE A 111 47.09 -1.85 11.58
N LEU A 112 47.30 -0.57 11.28
CA LEU A 112 46.88 0.04 10.02
C LEU A 112 47.62 -0.56 8.82
N ALA A 113 48.94 -0.78 8.93
CA ALA A 113 49.71 -1.50 7.92
C ALA A 113 49.20 -2.95 7.75
N GLY A 114 48.78 -3.59 8.84
CA GLY A 114 48.21 -4.93 8.85
C GLY A 114 46.83 -5.07 8.23
N LEU A 115 46.06 -3.99 8.01
CA LEU A 115 44.70 -4.08 7.43
C LEU A 115 44.70 -4.46 5.93
N ASP A 116 45.75 -4.14 5.18
CA ASP A 116 45.76 -4.15 3.70
C ASP A 116 44.60 -3.33 3.11
N LEU A 117 44.57 -2.03 3.47
CA LEU A 117 43.46 -1.14 3.14
C LEU A 117 43.52 -0.67 1.68
N GLN A 118 42.55 -1.10 0.88
CA GLN A 118 42.38 -0.73 -0.52
C GLN A 118 41.37 0.43 -0.61
N ILE A 119 41.78 1.55 -1.23
CA ILE A 119 40.97 2.77 -1.37
C ILE A 119 40.78 3.08 -2.85
N GLU A 120 39.54 3.11 -3.32
CA GLU A 120 39.18 3.49 -4.69
C GLU A 120 38.41 4.82 -4.67
N ILE A 121 38.89 5.81 -5.43
CA ILE A 121 38.26 7.13 -5.55
C ILE A 121 37.87 7.38 -7.00
N GLY A 122 36.57 7.30 -7.29
CA GLY A 122 35.98 7.44 -8.62
C GLY A 122 35.11 8.69 -8.78
N PRO A 123 34.66 9.02 -10.00
CA PRO A 123 33.70 10.10 -10.22
C PRO A 123 32.32 9.77 -9.64
N LEU A 124 31.57 10.81 -9.26
CA LEU A 124 30.13 10.70 -9.01
C LEU A 124 29.41 10.35 -10.32
N LYS A 125 28.34 9.56 -10.23
CA LYS A 125 27.58 8.99 -11.34
C LYS A 125 26.12 8.81 -10.94
N PRO A 126 25.16 8.65 -11.87
CA PRO A 126 23.76 8.36 -11.56
C PRO A 126 23.56 7.17 -10.62
N GLU A 127 24.33 6.09 -10.80
CA GLU A 127 24.29 4.87 -9.96
C GLU A 127 24.63 5.13 -8.48
N HIS A 128 25.32 6.22 -8.15
CA HIS A 128 25.73 6.56 -6.79
C HIS A 128 24.70 7.40 -6.02
N ARG A 129 23.68 7.99 -6.67
CA ARG A 129 22.85 9.06 -6.07
C ARG A 129 22.13 8.64 -4.79
N GLU A 130 21.49 7.46 -4.77
CA GLU A 130 20.76 6.97 -3.59
C GLU A 130 21.72 6.71 -2.43
N ARG A 131 22.87 6.10 -2.74
CA ARG A 131 23.86 5.70 -1.75
C ARG A 131 24.60 6.89 -1.13
N VAL A 132 24.84 7.94 -1.91
CA VAL A 132 25.38 9.23 -1.47
C VAL A 132 24.31 10.03 -0.70
N SER A 133 23.05 9.99 -1.10
CA SER A 133 21.93 10.56 -0.33
C SER A 133 21.87 9.91 1.06
N GLN A 134 21.78 8.59 1.15
CA GLN A 134 21.85 7.83 2.41
C GLN A 134 23.07 8.19 3.27
N LEU A 135 24.25 8.31 2.64
CA LEU A 135 25.49 8.69 3.33
C LEU A 135 25.38 10.10 3.93
N SER A 136 24.78 11.05 3.22
CA SER A 136 24.58 12.41 3.71
C SER A 136 23.62 12.51 4.91
N TYR A 137 22.62 11.64 5.01
CA TYR A 137 21.72 11.58 6.17
C TYR A 137 22.37 10.86 7.37
N ARG A 138 23.11 9.76 7.13
CA ARG A 138 23.71 8.95 8.21
C ARG A 138 25.04 9.54 8.74
N THR A 139 25.78 10.32 7.95
CA THR A 139 27.10 10.86 8.34
C THR A 139 27.00 12.17 9.10
N THR A 140 27.47 12.22 10.35
CA THR A 140 27.42 13.43 11.20
C THR A 140 28.75 13.78 11.89
N GLN A 141 29.65 12.82 12.14
CA GLN A 141 30.97 13.10 12.74
C GLN A 141 32.01 13.63 11.74
N SER A 142 31.92 13.20 10.48
CA SER A 142 32.81 13.64 9.40
C SER A 142 32.00 14.09 8.19
N ASN A 143 31.20 15.13 8.41
CA ASN A 143 30.48 15.87 7.38
C ASN A 143 30.87 17.36 7.55
N SER A 144 31.55 17.94 6.57
CA SER A 144 32.04 19.33 6.68
C SER A 144 30.91 20.37 6.60
N SER A 145 29.93 20.11 5.74
CA SER A 145 28.87 21.06 5.40
C SER A 145 27.61 20.91 6.26
N ASN A 146 27.48 19.76 6.95
CA ASN A 146 26.26 19.29 7.62
C ASN A 146 25.02 19.21 6.69
N GLN A 147 25.21 19.28 5.37
CA GLN A 147 24.13 19.18 4.39
C GLN A 147 23.54 17.78 4.38
N ARG A 148 22.22 17.71 4.21
CA ARG A 148 21.44 16.49 3.96
C ARG A 148 20.94 16.58 2.53
N LEU A 149 21.43 15.70 1.67
CA LEU A 149 21.26 15.78 0.22
C LEU A 149 20.25 14.71 -0.24
N THR A 150 19.19 15.12 -0.92
CA THR A 150 18.28 14.20 -1.60
C THR A 150 18.91 13.66 -2.89
N ALA A 151 18.43 12.52 -3.39
CA ALA A 151 18.84 11.97 -4.68
C ALA A 151 18.67 12.99 -5.83
N ARG A 152 17.59 13.77 -5.79
CA ARG A 152 17.26 14.81 -6.80
C ARG A 152 18.23 15.99 -6.80
N GLU A 153 18.76 16.38 -5.64
CA GLU A 153 19.79 17.42 -5.56
C GLU A 153 21.12 16.91 -6.13
N LEU A 154 21.42 15.61 -5.97
CA LEU A 154 22.62 14.97 -6.49
C LEU A 154 22.64 14.83 -8.02
N ASP A 155 21.49 14.67 -8.68
CA ASP A 155 21.39 14.70 -10.15
C ASP A 155 22.00 16.02 -10.70
N GLY A 156 21.76 17.16 -10.03
CA GLY A 156 22.33 18.47 -10.38
C GLY A 156 23.85 18.60 -10.18
N TRP A 157 24.50 17.71 -9.42
CA TRP A 157 25.96 17.59 -9.31
C TRP A 157 26.56 16.60 -10.32
N ILE A 158 25.72 15.85 -11.03
CA ILE A 158 26.12 14.86 -12.04
C ILE A 158 26.00 15.44 -13.45
N GLU A 159 25.00 16.30 -13.69
CA GLU A 159 24.70 16.86 -15.02
C GLU A 159 25.43 18.19 -15.35
N ASN A 160 26.01 18.86 -14.34
CA ASN A 160 26.52 20.23 -14.49
C ASN A 160 28.05 20.29 -14.69
N SER A 161 28.50 20.84 -15.82
CA SER A 161 29.92 20.88 -16.20
C SER A 161 30.83 21.81 -15.39
N THR A 162 30.29 22.67 -14.51
CA THR A 162 31.11 23.51 -13.59
C THR A 162 31.09 23.01 -12.14
N GLN A 163 30.51 21.84 -11.90
CA GLN A 163 30.41 21.20 -10.58
C GLN A 163 30.95 19.78 -10.68
N GLY A 164 31.63 19.32 -9.62
CA GLY A 164 32.28 18.02 -9.60
C GLY A 164 31.91 17.21 -8.37
N GLY A 165 31.79 15.91 -8.56
CA GLY A 165 31.61 14.95 -7.48
C GLY A 165 32.57 13.78 -7.62
N ARG A 166 33.12 13.31 -6.50
CA ARG A 166 33.90 12.06 -6.40
C ARG A 166 33.41 11.23 -5.23
N VAL A 167 33.37 9.91 -5.40
CA VAL A 167 32.96 8.94 -4.36
C VAL A 167 34.13 8.06 -3.96
N VAL A 168 34.07 7.54 -2.73
CA VAL A 168 35.14 6.75 -2.11
C VAL A 168 34.59 5.38 -1.73
N HIS A 169 35.19 4.32 -2.26
CA HIS A 169 34.97 2.93 -1.85
C HIS A 169 36.22 2.41 -1.12
N VAL A 170 36.02 1.58 -0.09
CA VAL A 170 37.12 1.05 0.73
C VAL A 170 36.92 -0.44 1.01
N ARG A 171 38.01 -1.21 0.96
CA ARG A 171 38.07 -2.64 1.32
C ARG A 171 39.27 -2.89 2.23
N ASP A 172 39.21 -3.93 3.06
CA ASP A 172 40.37 -4.46 3.78
C ASP A 172 40.42 -5.99 3.71
N ARG A 173 41.47 -6.60 4.27
CA ARG A 173 41.62 -8.06 4.32
C ARG A 173 40.51 -8.82 5.05
N PHE A 174 39.60 -8.12 5.75
CA PHE A 174 38.48 -8.71 6.47
C PHE A 174 37.16 -8.59 5.71
N GLY A 175 36.99 -7.58 4.84
CA GLY A 175 35.83 -7.44 3.95
C GLY A 175 35.63 -6.05 3.33
N ASP A 176 34.44 -5.82 2.78
CA ASP A 176 34.10 -4.64 1.98
C ASP A 176 33.35 -3.59 2.82
N TYR A 177 33.83 -2.35 2.82
CA TYR A 177 33.15 -1.23 3.49
C TYR A 177 32.14 -0.54 2.56
N GLY A 178 32.07 -0.89 1.27
CA GLY A 178 31.19 -0.27 0.28
C GLY A 178 31.52 1.20 0.04
N LEU A 179 30.51 1.98 -0.40
CA LEU A 179 30.65 3.42 -0.57
C LEU A 179 30.67 4.09 0.80
N VAL A 180 31.85 4.59 1.18
CA VAL A 180 32.12 5.20 2.50
C VAL A 180 32.21 6.71 2.47
N GLY A 181 32.53 7.34 1.33
CA GLY A 181 32.80 8.78 1.28
C GLY A 181 32.30 9.45 0.00
N VAL A 182 32.10 10.77 0.09
CA VAL A 182 31.83 11.65 -1.06
C VAL A 182 32.54 13.00 -0.88
N MET A 183 32.96 13.58 -2.00
CA MET A 183 33.52 14.92 -2.10
C MET A 183 32.76 15.66 -3.22
N LEU A 184 32.10 16.76 -2.88
CA LEU A 184 31.40 17.65 -3.81
C LEU A 184 32.13 19.00 -3.85
N TYR A 185 32.42 19.48 -5.06
CA TYR A 185 33.27 20.64 -5.28
C TYR A 185 32.86 21.46 -6.51
N ARG A 186 33.36 22.69 -6.58
CA ARG A 186 33.20 23.61 -7.71
C ARG A 186 34.55 24.22 -8.08
N GLU A 187 34.79 24.38 -9.37
CA GLU A 187 36.02 24.98 -9.88
C GLU A 187 35.82 26.49 -10.00
N THR A 188 36.59 27.29 -9.24
CA THR A 188 36.35 28.73 -9.08
C THR A 188 37.68 29.45 -8.88
N ALA A 189 38.39 29.67 -10.00
CA ALA A 189 39.77 30.18 -10.01
C ALA A 189 39.97 31.41 -9.09
N PRO A 190 41.02 31.44 -8.24
CA PRO A 190 42.15 30.50 -8.19
C PRO A 190 41.94 29.27 -7.26
N SER A 191 40.72 28.96 -6.81
CA SER A 191 40.45 27.89 -5.84
C SER A 191 39.55 26.75 -6.34
N LEU A 192 39.72 25.58 -5.73
CA LEU A 192 38.75 24.48 -5.76
C LEU A 192 37.87 24.59 -4.51
N ASP A 193 36.62 25.01 -4.68
CA ASP A 193 35.70 25.26 -3.57
C ASP A 193 34.96 23.97 -3.20
N ILE A 194 35.34 23.39 -2.07
CA ILE A 194 34.79 22.13 -1.55
C ILE A 194 33.51 22.45 -0.77
N GLU A 195 32.39 22.14 -1.42
CA GLU A 195 31.04 22.42 -0.95
C GLU A 195 30.58 21.39 0.08
N SER A 196 31.05 20.13 -0.04
CA SER A 196 30.90 19.14 1.01
C SER A 196 31.95 18.02 0.93
N LEU A 197 32.57 17.70 2.07
CA LEU A 197 33.35 16.48 2.27
C LEU A 197 32.65 15.61 3.32
N MET A 198 32.37 14.35 2.99
CA MET A 198 31.74 13.39 3.90
C MET A 198 32.47 12.05 3.91
N LEU A 199 32.69 11.48 5.09
CA LEU A 199 33.28 10.16 5.29
C LEU A 199 32.55 9.38 6.40
N SER A 200 32.21 8.12 6.14
CA SER A 200 31.54 7.24 7.10
C SER A 200 32.49 6.85 8.24
N CYS A 201 31.98 6.84 9.47
CA CYS A 201 32.76 6.53 10.69
C CYS A 201 33.50 5.18 10.62
N ARG A 202 32.98 4.18 9.87
CA ARG A 202 33.66 2.89 9.67
C ARG A 202 35.03 3.00 8.99
N ALA A 203 35.25 4.04 8.18
CA ALA A 203 36.50 4.28 7.43
C ALA A 203 37.34 5.45 7.98
N LEU A 204 36.83 6.19 8.96
CA LEU A 204 37.50 7.36 9.56
C LEU A 204 38.73 6.96 10.38
N GLY A 205 39.81 7.74 10.26
CA GLY A 205 41.02 7.56 11.06
C GLY A 205 41.88 6.36 10.60
N ARG A 206 41.66 5.88 9.37
CA ARG A 206 42.35 4.73 8.78
C ARG A 206 43.27 5.10 7.61
N GLY A 207 43.51 6.38 7.34
CA GLY A 207 44.27 6.85 6.16
C GLY A 207 43.41 7.37 5.00
N VAL A 208 42.08 7.23 5.11
CA VAL A 208 41.13 7.53 4.02
C VAL A 208 40.91 9.03 3.88
N GLU A 209 40.79 9.74 5.00
CA GLU A 209 40.66 11.20 5.04
C GLU A 209 41.86 11.94 4.38
N GLN A 210 43.08 11.42 4.53
CA GLN A 210 44.28 11.95 3.87
C GLN A 210 44.29 11.62 2.37
N ALA A 211 43.86 10.42 1.97
CA ALA A 211 43.75 10.04 0.56
C ALA A 211 42.70 10.89 -0.20
N MET A 212 41.56 11.20 0.45
CA MET A 212 40.55 12.14 -0.04
C MET A 212 41.15 13.54 -0.26
N LEU A 213 41.84 14.08 0.75
CA LEU A 213 42.48 15.39 0.70
C LEU A 213 43.56 15.47 -0.41
N GLN A 214 44.35 14.41 -0.58
CA GLN A 214 45.34 14.30 -1.67
C GLN A 214 44.68 14.25 -3.06
N CYS A 215 43.57 13.54 -3.22
CA CYS A 215 42.82 13.47 -4.48
C CYS A 215 42.29 14.85 -4.89
N LEU A 216 41.73 15.62 -3.94
CA LEU A 216 41.31 17.01 -4.18
C LEU A 216 42.49 17.92 -4.52
N ALA A 217 43.62 17.78 -3.81
CA ALA A 217 44.82 18.58 -4.08
C ALA A 217 45.44 18.25 -5.46
N GLN A 218 45.39 16.99 -5.92
CA GLN A 218 45.80 16.63 -7.28
C GLN A 218 44.84 17.21 -8.32
N HIS A 219 43.52 17.04 -8.15
CA HIS A 219 42.52 17.59 -9.07
C HIS A 219 42.63 19.12 -9.18
N ALA A 220 42.89 19.82 -8.07
CA ALA A 220 43.17 21.25 -8.09
C ALA A 220 44.41 21.60 -8.91
N ARG A 221 45.53 20.86 -8.77
CA ARG A 221 46.73 21.06 -9.61
C ARG A 221 46.47 20.77 -11.09
N ASP A 222 45.71 19.73 -11.41
CA ASP A 222 45.36 19.34 -12.77
C ASP A 222 44.52 20.43 -13.48
N CYS A 223 43.63 21.10 -12.73
CA CYS A 223 42.84 22.24 -13.20
C CYS A 223 43.55 23.61 -13.06
N GLY A 224 44.83 23.64 -12.65
CA GLY A 224 45.62 24.88 -12.51
C GLY A 224 45.24 25.78 -11.32
N LEU A 225 44.65 25.22 -10.26
CA LEU A 225 44.16 25.91 -9.08
C LEU A 225 45.18 25.87 -7.93
N GLU A 226 45.36 27.00 -7.25
CA GLU A 226 46.42 27.22 -6.24
C GLU A 226 46.07 26.67 -4.85
N LYS A 227 44.77 26.54 -4.55
CA LYS A 227 44.29 26.19 -3.20
C LYS A 227 42.93 25.49 -3.20
N LEU A 228 42.71 24.67 -2.17
CA LEU A 228 41.41 24.14 -1.79
C LEU A 228 40.76 25.10 -0.79
N ARG A 229 39.47 25.37 -0.94
CA ARG A 229 38.66 26.14 0.02
C ARG A 229 37.52 25.26 0.53
N PHE A 230 37.58 24.81 1.78
CA PHE A 230 36.48 24.05 2.38
C PHE A 230 35.47 24.98 3.04
N LYS A 231 34.18 24.80 2.72
CA LYS A 231 33.08 25.35 3.51
C LYS A 231 32.80 24.41 4.67
N PHE A 232 32.95 24.90 5.90
CA PHE A 232 32.72 24.12 7.12
C PHE A 232 31.64 24.78 7.98
N GLN A 233 30.66 24.00 8.45
CA GLN A 233 29.69 24.43 9.45
C GLN A 233 30.04 23.74 10.77
N SER A 234 30.40 24.53 11.79
CA SER A 234 30.83 23.97 13.08
C SER A 234 29.63 23.50 13.91
N THR A 235 29.73 22.29 14.46
CA THR A 235 28.73 21.69 15.35
C THR A 235 29.43 20.92 16.47
N ALA A 236 28.72 20.64 17.56
CA ALA A 236 29.22 19.78 18.64
C ALA A 236 29.52 18.33 18.19
N ARG A 237 29.03 17.89 17.01
CA ARG A 237 29.16 16.50 16.53
C ARG A 237 30.25 16.29 15.47
N ASN A 238 30.57 17.29 14.65
CA ASN A 238 31.56 17.17 13.56
C ASN A 238 32.97 17.68 13.93
N LYS A 239 33.25 17.89 15.22
CA LYS A 239 34.58 18.31 15.71
C LYS A 239 35.77 17.50 15.13
N PRO A 240 35.73 16.15 15.01
CA PRO A 240 36.86 15.40 14.45
C PRO A 240 37.26 15.82 13.02
N ALA A 241 36.30 16.27 12.20
CA ALA A 241 36.59 16.80 10.87
C ALA A 241 37.15 18.23 10.89
N SER A 242 36.79 19.03 11.89
CA SER A 242 37.42 20.34 12.13
C SER A 242 38.88 20.15 12.55
N ASP A 243 39.11 19.29 13.55
CA ASP A 243 40.44 18.98 14.08
C ASP A 243 41.36 18.39 12.98
N PHE A 244 40.83 17.52 12.10
CA PHE A 244 41.54 17.04 10.91
C PHE A 244 41.92 18.16 9.94
N LEU A 245 40.99 19.06 9.58
CA LEU A 245 41.26 20.14 8.62
C LEU A 245 42.26 21.16 9.20
N HIS A 246 42.16 21.52 10.48
CA HIS A 246 43.11 22.43 11.14
C HIS A 246 44.58 21.95 11.02
N ALA A 247 44.84 20.64 10.91
CA ALA A 247 46.19 20.09 10.74
C ALA A 247 46.84 20.40 9.36
N TYR A 248 46.09 20.89 8.38
CA TYR A 248 46.56 21.15 7.01
C TYR A 248 46.32 22.59 6.50
N VAL A 249 45.79 23.47 7.36
CA VAL A 249 45.31 24.81 6.97
C VAL A 249 46.38 25.89 7.09
N ALA A 250 46.46 26.76 6.08
CA ALA A 250 47.36 27.93 6.09
C ALA A 250 46.71 29.18 6.69
N LYS A 251 45.39 29.34 6.51
CA LYS A 251 44.54 30.36 7.14
C LYS A 251 43.10 29.86 7.24
N ASP A 252 42.47 30.11 8.39
CA ASP A 252 41.03 30.02 8.57
C ASP A 252 40.39 31.41 8.69
N THR A 253 39.11 31.51 8.33
CA THR A 253 38.28 32.71 8.53
C THR A 253 36.87 32.31 8.93
N ALA A 254 36.33 32.92 9.98
CA ALA A 254 35.00 32.63 10.50
C ALA A 254 34.03 33.78 10.19
N THR A 255 32.94 33.49 9.50
CA THR A 255 31.91 34.47 9.11
C THR A 255 30.53 33.84 9.23
N ASN A 256 29.62 34.48 9.96
CA ASN A 256 28.21 34.03 10.15
C ASN A 256 28.06 32.54 10.52
N GLY A 257 28.93 32.01 11.40
CA GLY A 257 28.88 30.62 11.86
C GLY A 257 29.51 29.58 10.92
N HIS A 258 29.96 29.99 9.73
CA HIS A 258 30.75 29.15 8.83
C HIS A 258 32.25 29.45 8.99
N ILE A 259 33.05 28.38 9.02
CA ILE A 259 34.51 28.45 8.96
C ILE A 259 34.93 28.13 7.54
N THR A 260 35.75 29.00 6.96
CA THR A 260 36.38 28.79 5.65
C THR A 260 37.83 28.38 5.87
N PHE A 261 38.19 27.17 5.45
CA PHE A 261 39.54 26.63 5.54
C PHE A 261 40.25 26.73 4.18
N GLU A 262 41.36 27.47 4.11
CA GLU A 262 42.21 27.49 2.92
C GLU A 262 43.46 26.61 3.09
N VAL A 263 43.59 25.62 2.20
CA VAL A 263 44.66 24.61 2.15
C VAL A 263 45.38 24.73 0.80
N ALA A 264 46.71 24.79 0.78
CA ALA A 264 47.47 24.91 -0.46
C ALA A 264 47.33 23.65 -1.33
N SER A 265 47.24 23.77 -2.67
CA SER A 265 47.19 22.60 -3.55
C SER A 265 48.51 21.82 -3.61
N ALA A 266 49.62 22.40 -3.11
CA ALA A 266 50.93 21.77 -2.97
C ALA A 266 51.13 21.08 -1.59
N LEU A 267 50.31 20.09 -1.27
CA LEU A 267 50.45 19.28 -0.05
C LEU A 267 51.69 18.36 -0.10
N GLN A 268 52.43 18.28 1.02
CA GLN A 268 53.42 17.21 1.24
C GLN A 268 52.70 15.90 1.59
N PRO A 269 53.14 14.74 1.06
CA PRO A 269 52.54 13.46 1.40
C PRO A 269 52.92 13.04 2.85
N PRO A 270 51.97 12.54 3.65
CA PRO A 270 52.30 11.86 4.91
C PRO A 270 53.03 10.54 4.62
N ARG A 271 53.72 10.00 5.63
CA ARG A 271 54.37 8.68 5.53
C ARG A 271 53.31 7.58 5.50
N GLY A 272 52.96 7.12 4.29
CA GLY A 272 52.01 6.02 4.08
C GLY A 272 51.89 5.70 2.59
N ARG A 273 51.79 4.43 2.23
CA ARG A 273 51.85 3.96 0.83
C ARG A 273 50.43 3.82 0.23
N VAL A 274 49.87 4.92 -0.27
CA VAL A 274 48.62 4.88 -1.04
C VAL A 274 48.90 4.45 -2.48
N GLN A 275 48.15 3.46 -3.00
CA GLN A 275 48.34 2.93 -4.34
C GLN A 275 47.04 3.01 -5.15
N THR A 276 46.89 4.08 -5.92
CA THR A 276 45.74 4.31 -6.82
C THR A 276 45.92 3.59 -8.15
N ASN A 277 45.09 2.58 -8.43
CA ASN A 277 45.07 1.91 -9.73
C ASN A 277 44.17 2.66 -10.74
N PRO A 278 44.48 2.62 -12.06
CA PRO A 278 43.67 3.22 -13.10
C PRO A 278 42.36 2.43 -13.36
N PRO A 279 41.32 3.06 -13.94
CA PRO A 279 40.02 2.43 -14.13
C PRO A 279 40.06 1.27 -15.12
N ILE A 280 39.55 0.11 -14.70
CA ILE A 280 39.41 -1.08 -15.55
C ILE A 280 38.12 -0.95 -16.38
N SER A 281 38.28 -0.66 -17.66
CA SER A 281 37.19 -0.84 -18.63
C SER A 281 37.14 -2.30 -19.08
N LYS A 282 36.06 -3.01 -18.75
CA LYS A 282 35.62 -4.24 -19.41
C LYS A 282 34.15 -4.54 -19.10
N THR A 283 33.38 -4.82 -20.15
CA THR A 283 32.06 -5.44 -20.05
C THR A 283 32.16 -6.87 -19.49
N PRO A 284 31.22 -7.33 -18.66
CA PRO A 284 31.09 -8.76 -18.36
C PRO A 284 30.63 -9.52 -19.61
N ASP A 285 31.33 -10.59 -19.97
CA ASP A 285 30.92 -11.50 -21.05
C ASP A 285 29.72 -12.36 -20.64
N VAL A 286 28.96 -12.82 -21.64
CA VAL A 286 27.84 -13.75 -21.45
C VAL A 286 28.36 -15.12 -21.04
N VAL A 287 27.92 -15.63 -19.88
CA VAL A 287 28.30 -16.97 -19.39
C VAL A 287 27.08 -17.88 -19.24
N ALA A 288 27.09 -18.92 -20.06
CA ALA A 288 26.48 -20.25 -19.91
C ALA A 288 25.07 -20.41 -19.28
N THR A 289 24.20 -21.00 -20.09
CA THR A 289 23.00 -21.75 -19.69
C THR A 289 23.24 -22.68 -18.49
N ALA A 290 22.46 -22.52 -17.42
CA ALA A 290 22.27 -23.56 -16.42
C ALA A 290 21.26 -24.61 -16.93
N GLN A 291 21.56 -25.90 -16.75
CA GLN A 291 20.65 -26.98 -17.11
C GLN A 291 19.63 -27.23 -15.99
N HIS A 292 18.37 -27.46 -16.36
CA HIS A 292 17.30 -27.77 -15.41
C HIS A 292 17.51 -29.17 -14.78
N PRO A 293 17.31 -29.33 -13.46
CA PRO A 293 17.03 -30.64 -12.86
C PRO A 293 15.74 -31.22 -13.46
N GLN A 294 15.69 -32.54 -13.64
CA GLN A 294 14.52 -33.21 -14.23
C GLN A 294 13.31 -33.22 -13.27
N GLU A 295 12.11 -33.16 -13.85
CA GLU A 295 10.85 -33.21 -13.11
C GLU A 295 10.69 -34.54 -12.36
N GLN A 296 10.32 -34.47 -11.08
CA GLN A 296 9.64 -35.57 -10.38
C GLN A 296 8.17 -35.18 -10.19
N ALA A 297 7.26 -36.04 -10.65
CA ALA A 297 5.83 -35.79 -10.56
C ALA A 297 5.34 -35.93 -9.10
N VAL A 298 5.00 -34.81 -8.48
CA VAL A 298 4.35 -34.75 -7.16
C VAL A 298 2.84 -35.04 -7.33
N PRO A 299 2.21 -35.86 -6.47
CA PRO A 299 0.77 -36.15 -6.57
C PRO A 299 -0.09 -34.89 -6.36
N PRO A 300 -1.32 -34.84 -6.92
CA PRO A 300 -2.19 -33.68 -6.82
C PRO A 300 -2.69 -33.47 -5.39
N TYR A 301 -2.41 -32.31 -4.82
CA TYR A 301 -3.01 -31.85 -3.56
C TYR A 301 -4.50 -31.50 -3.77
N PRO A 302 -5.36 -31.67 -2.76
CA PRO A 302 -6.77 -31.28 -2.84
C PRO A 302 -6.89 -29.76 -3.00
N SER A 303 -7.49 -29.31 -4.09
CA SER A 303 -7.82 -27.89 -4.30
C SER A 303 -8.81 -27.41 -3.26
N PHE A 304 -8.56 -26.28 -2.58
CA PHE A 304 -9.55 -25.69 -1.68
C PHE A 304 -10.70 -25.10 -2.51
N ALA A 305 -11.76 -25.88 -2.68
CA ALA A 305 -12.99 -25.39 -3.28
C ALA A 305 -13.64 -24.40 -2.31
N TRP A 306 -13.41 -23.10 -2.51
CA TRP A 306 -14.29 -22.07 -1.96
C TRP A 306 -15.70 -22.39 -2.48
N PRO A 307 -16.69 -22.73 -1.62
CA PRO A 307 -17.97 -23.16 -2.13
C PRO A 307 -18.61 -22.05 -2.97
N LEU A 308 -19.36 -22.41 -4.00
CA LEU A 308 -20.44 -21.55 -4.46
C LEU A 308 -21.47 -21.55 -3.34
N VAL A 309 -21.27 -20.70 -2.34
CA VAL A 309 -22.09 -20.73 -1.13
C VAL A 309 -23.50 -20.30 -1.52
N ASP A 310 -24.45 -21.23 -1.38
CA ASP A 310 -25.86 -20.89 -1.51
C ASP A 310 -26.21 -19.82 -0.48
N SER A 311 -27.16 -18.94 -0.80
CA SER A 311 -27.60 -17.87 0.08
C SER A 311 -28.17 -18.38 1.40
N GLU A 312 -28.80 -19.55 1.39
CA GLU A 312 -29.37 -20.19 2.57
C GLU A 312 -28.31 -20.90 3.43
N GLU A 313 -27.34 -21.58 2.80
CA GLU A 313 -26.18 -22.14 3.52
C GLU A 313 -25.26 -21.03 4.06
N SER A 314 -25.10 -19.92 3.33
CA SER A 314 -24.45 -18.70 3.82
C SER A 314 -25.15 -18.18 5.06
N HIS A 315 -26.49 -18.14 5.08
CA HIS A 315 -27.25 -17.69 6.25
C HIS A 315 -27.05 -18.63 7.45
N GLN A 316 -27.14 -19.95 7.26
CA GLN A 316 -26.91 -20.90 8.36
C GLN A 316 -25.47 -20.86 8.89
N ARG A 317 -24.46 -20.79 8.00
CA ARG A 317 -23.05 -20.60 8.38
C ARG A 317 -22.81 -19.22 9.02
N ALA A 318 -23.57 -18.19 8.63
CA ALA A 318 -23.53 -16.87 9.27
C ALA A 318 -24.14 -16.90 10.68
N CYS A 319 -25.29 -17.55 10.89
CA CYS A 319 -25.85 -17.74 12.23
C CYS A 319 -24.88 -18.51 13.13
N LEU A 320 -24.29 -19.61 12.63
CA LEU A 320 -23.30 -20.40 13.37
C LEU A 320 -21.99 -19.63 13.63
N SER A 321 -21.53 -18.80 12.70
CA SER A 321 -20.32 -17.97 12.89
C SER A 321 -20.59 -16.77 13.81
N VAL A 322 -21.79 -16.17 13.78
CA VAL A 322 -22.23 -15.14 14.75
C VAL A 322 -22.39 -15.75 16.14
N GLU A 323 -22.97 -16.95 16.28
CA GLU A 323 -22.99 -17.68 17.56
C GLU A 323 -21.56 -17.97 18.06
N ARG A 324 -20.64 -18.40 17.17
CA ARG A 324 -19.22 -18.59 17.52
C ARG A 324 -18.53 -17.29 17.90
N ILE A 325 -18.80 -16.18 17.21
CA ILE A 325 -18.17 -14.87 17.44
C ILE A 325 -18.71 -14.22 18.71
N GLU A 326 -20.01 -14.32 19.00
CA GLU A 326 -20.56 -13.90 20.29
C GLU A 326 -20.13 -14.84 21.42
N SER A 327 -19.94 -16.15 21.16
CA SER A 327 -19.28 -17.06 22.11
C SER A 327 -17.81 -16.69 22.34
N TRP A 328 -17.09 -16.22 21.31
CA TRP A 328 -15.72 -15.71 21.42
C TRP A 328 -15.66 -14.39 22.18
N ARG A 329 -16.53 -13.43 21.86
CA ARG A 329 -16.69 -12.16 22.60
C ARG A 329 -17.07 -12.41 24.05
N ARG A 330 -17.95 -13.38 24.32
CA ARG A 330 -18.28 -13.84 25.68
C ARG A 330 -17.05 -14.44 26.36
N THR A 331 -16.35 -15.38 25.72
CA THR A 331 -15.10 -15.99 26.24
C THR A 331 -14.01 -14.94 26.51
N LEU A 332 -13.89 -13.91 25.66
CA LEU A 332 -12.93 -12.81 25.84
C LEU A 332 -13.35 -11.84 26.94
N ARG A 333 -14.65 -11.53 27.06
CA ARG A 333 -15.21 -10.79 28.21
C ARG A 333 -15.02 -11.55 29.51
N GLU A 334 -15.25 -12.86 29.53
CA GLU A 334 -15.04 -13.76 30.67
C GLU A 334 -13.56 -13.91 31.03
N ARG A 335 -12.65 -14.01 30.06
CA ARG A 335 -11.19 -13.95 30.29
C ARG A 335 -10.75 -12.61 30.87
N ARG A 336 -11.32 -11.50 30.40
CA ARG A 336 -11.06 -10.16 30.93
C ARG A 336 -11.65 -9.98 32.33
N GLN A 337 -12.86 -10.49 32.58
CA GLN A 337 -13.51 -10.45 33.90
C GLN A 337 -12.82 -11.39 34.90
N SER A 338 -12.35 -12.57 34.52
CA SER A 338 -11.59 -13.47 35.40
C SER A 338 -10.20 -12.94 35.76
N GLN A 339 -9.57 -12.12 34.90
CA GLN A 339 -8.39 -11.33 35.27
C GLN A 339 -8.70 -10.17 36.25
N ILE A 340 -9.95 -9.70 36.31
CA ILE A 340 -10.42 -8.65 37.24
C ILE A 340 -11.01 -9.26 38.54
N SER A 341 -11.47 -10.52 38.50
CA SER A 341 -12.24 -11.15 39.57
C SER A 341 -11.38 -11.78 40.66
N LYS A 342 -10.76 -10.92 41.50
CA LYS A 342 -10.24 -11.33 42.80
C LYS A 342 -10.85 -10.48 43.92
N PRO A 343 -12.05 -10.85 44.42
CA PRO A 343 -12.77 -10.03 45.40
C PRO A 343 -12.06 -10.02 46.77
N LEU A 344 -11.96 -8.85 47.37
CA LEU A 344 -11.71 -8.70 48.80
C LEU A 344 -13.04 -8.89 49.56
N PRO A 345 -13.07 -9.62 50.69
CA PRO A 345 -14.29 -9.81 51.47
C PRO A 345 -14.58 -8.59 52.36
N GLY A 346 -15.84 -8.15 52.39
CA GLY A 346 -16.30 -7.11 53.32
C GLY A 346 -17.30 -6.13 52.71
N SER A 347 -18.57 -6.51 52.62
CA SER A 347 -19.65 -5.63 52.18
C SER A 347 -20.15 -4.71 53.29
N SER A 348 -20.11 -3.40 53.06
CA SER A 348 -21.00 -2.42 53.70
C SER A 348 -20.99 -1.10 52.91
N VAL A 349 -21.85 -0.14 53.27
CA VAL A 349 -21.92 1.21 52.67
C VAL A 349 -20.83 2.14 53.25
N ALA A 350 -19.66 1.56 53.54
CA ALA A 350 -18.48 2.23 54.07
C ALA A 350 -17.84 3.13 53.02
N ASP A 351 -18.05 4.43 53.20
CA ASP A 351 -17.31 5.55 52.60
C ASP A 351 -16.94 5.45 51.12
N VAL A 352 -17.96 5.78 50.33
CA VAL A 352 -17.83 6.40 49.00
C VAL A 352 -16.77 7.52 48.99
N GLU A 353 -16.59 8.26 50.09
CA GLU A 353 -15.47 9.21 50.22
C GLU A 353 -14.10 8.52 50.10
N ALA A 354 -13.85 7.41 50.81
CA ALA A 354 -12.58 6.69 50.74
C ALA A 354 -12.34 6.07 49.34
N VAL A 355 -13.40 5.61 48.66
CA VAL A 355 -13.32 5.15 47.26
C VAL A 355 -12.94 6.32 46.32
N LEU A 356 -13.57 7.49 46.49
CA LEU A 356 -13.21 8.70 45.75
C LEU A 356 -11.78 9.15 46.04
N THR A 357 -11.33 9.17 47.31
CA THR A 357 -9.94 9.46 47.67
C THR A 357 -8.97 8.51 46.98
N GLY A 358 -9.24 7.19 47.02
CA GLY A 358 -8.41 6.19 46.33
C GLY A 358 -8.35 6.41 44.81
N ILE A 359 -9.48 6.72 44.17
CA ILE A 359 -9.54 7.08 42.74
C ILE A 359 -8.70 8.34 42.47
N TRP A 360 -8.86 9.39 43.29
CA TRP A 360 -8.21 10.69 43.09
C TRP A 360 -6.70 10.63 43.34
N SER A 361 -6.24 9.98 44.42
CA SER A 361 -4.82 9.75 44.70
C SER A 361 -4.14 8.99 43.55
N THR A 362 -4.83 7.99 42.98
CA THR A 362 -4.34 7.23 41.82
C THR A 362 -4.36 8.03 40.50
N LEU A 363 -5.09 9.15 40.43
CA LEU A 363 -5.12 10.04 39.25
C LEU A 363 -4.10 11.19 39.38
N MET A 364 -4.09 11.86 40.53
CA MET A 364 -3.22 13.02 40.80
C MET A 364 -1.81 12.63 41.28
N ARG A 365 -1.57 11.34 41.59
CA ARG A 365 -0.30 10.80 42.11
C ARG A 365 0.14 11.44 43.43
N THR A 366 -0.81 11.68 44.34
CA THR A 366 -0.56 12.16 45.70
C THR A 366 -1.32 11.30 46.72
N ASP A 367 -0.61 10.83 47.75
CA ASP A 367 -1.17 10.00 48.83
C ASP A 367 -1.88 10.84 49.92
N GLN A 368 -1.78 12.17 49.84
CA GLN A 368 -2.48 13.11 50.70
C GLN A 368 -3.50 13.90 49.87
N ILE A 369 -4.78 13.57 50.06
CA ILE A 369 -5.94 14.31 49.55
C ILE A 369 -6.96 14.39 50.69
N GLY A 370 -7.24 15.60 51.17
CA GLY A 370 -8.27 15.89 52.14
C GLY A 370 -9.68 15.82 51.53
N ARG A 371 -10.68 15.48 52.35
CA ARG A 371 -12.08 15.33 51.91
C ARG A 371 -12.74 16.63 51.39
N HIS A 372 -12.11 17.77 51.64
CA HIS A 372 -12.54 19.10 51.22
C HIS A 372 -11.62 19.71 50.14
N ASP A 373 -10.62 18.97 49.67
CA ASP A 373 -9.71 19.45 48.63
C ASP A 373 -10.45 19.50 47.28
N ASN A 374 -10.18 20.53 46.49
CA ASN A 374 -10.84 20.75 45.21
C ASN A 374 -10.12 19.99 44.08
N PHE A 375 -10.87 19.17 43.33
CA PHE A 375 -10.38 18.35 42.22
C PHE A 375 -9.49 19.12 41.23
N PHE A 376 -9.87 20.37 40.92
CA PHE A 376 -9.20 21.19 39.92
C PHE A 376 -7.95 21.91 40.47
N GLU A 377 -7.95 22.25 41.76
CA GLU A 377 -6.80 22.84 42.44
C GLU A 377 -5.68 21.81 42.65
N LEU A 378 -6.03 20.53 42.79
CA LEU A 378 -5.10 19.39 42.76
C LEU A 378 -4.58 19.02 41.36
N GLY A 379 -4.77 19.88 40.34
CA GLY A 379 -4.32 19.65 38.97
C GLY A 379 -5.29 18.85 38.09
N GLY A 380 -6.54 18.67 38.53
CA GLY A 380 -7.59 18.03 37.73
C GLY A 380 -7.92 18.79 36.46
N HIS A 381 -8.05 18.08 35.35
CA HIS A 381 -8.38 18.63 34.03
C HIS A 381 -9.30 17.66 33.28
N SER A 382 -9.86 18.07 32.13
CA SER A 382 -10.95 17.35 31.45
C SER A 382 -10.69 15.85 31.21
N LEU A 383 -9.43 15.46 30.97
CA LEU A 383 -9.05 14.05 30.80
C LEU A 383 -9.09 13.28 32.13
N THR A 384 -8.57 13.84 33.23
CA THR A 384 -8.66 13.18 34.56
C THR A 384 -10.07 13.21 35.13
N VAL A 385 -10.92 14.20 34.77
CA VAL A 385 -12.37 14.16 35.03
C VAL A 385 -13.01 12.93 34.37
N ILE A 386 -12.79 12.71 33.07
CA ILE A 386 -13.31 11.53 32.35
C ILE A 386 -12.78 10.21 32.96
N GLN A 387 -11.49 10.14 33.28
CA GLN A 387 -10.92 8.96 33.94
C GLN A 387 -11.48 8.72 35.35
N CYS A 388 -11.81 9.78 36.09
CA CYS A 388 -12.48 9.69 37.39
C CYS A 388 -13.91 9.13 37.23
N LEU A 389 -14.69 9.66 36.29
CA LEU A 389 -16.06 9.20 36.01
C LEU A 389 -16.10 7.73 35.58
N CYS A 390 -15.19 7.31 34.69
CA CYS A 390 -15.05 5.90 34.32
C CYS A 390 -14.72 5.03 35.55
N ARG A 391 -13.77 5.43 36.39
CA ARG A 391 -13.43 4.68 37.61
C ARG A 391 -14.57 4.64 38.63
N ILE A 392 -15.36 5.70 38.77
CA ILE A 392 -16.56 5.72 39.63
C ILE A 392 -17.60 4.73 39.10
N ARG A 393 -17.86 4.71 37.79
CA ARG A 393 -18.75 3.72 37.16
C ARG A 393 -18.24 2.30 37.39
N ASP A 394 -16.95 2.08 37.18
CA ASP A 394 -16.33 0.75 37.22
C ASP A 394 -16.17 0.22 38.66
N GLN A 395 -16.09 1.08 39.69
CA GLN A 395 -15.94 0.68 41.11
C GLN A 395 -17.23 0.77 41.93
N LEU A 396 -18.15 1.68 41.62
CA LEU A 396 -19.40 1.91 42.38
C LEU A 396 -20.67 1.57 41.59
N GLY A 397 -20.58 1.24 40.29
CA GLY A 397 -21.74 0.89 39.47
C GLY A 397 -22.69 2.06 39.16
N VAL A 398 -22.25 3.30 39.35
CA VAL A 398 -23.03 4.52 39.14
C VAL A 398 -22.58 5.22 37.86
N GLU A 399 -23.53 5.57 36.99
CA GLU A 399 -23.26 6.47 35.87
C GLU A 399 -23.49 7.91 36.32
N VAL A 400 -22.45 8.73 36.16
CA VAL A 400 -22.37 10.06 36.76
C VAL A 400 -22.26 11.09 35.64
N PRO A 401 -23.18 12.07 35.54
CA PRO A 401 -23.07 13.12 34.53
C PRO A 401 -21.84 13.99 34.85
N ILE A 402 -21.04 14.30 33.82
CA ILE A 402 -19.77 15.06 33.97
C ILE A 402 -19.93 16.37 34.77
N GLN A 403 -21.08 17.01 34.65
CA GLN A 403 -21.46 18.23 35.37
C GLN A 403 -21.44 18.08 36.91
N ALA A 404 -21.51 16.86 37.45
CA ALA A 404 -21.46 16.61 38.89
C ALA A 404 -20.10 17.05 39.47
N ILE A 405 -18.98 16.60 38.89
CA ILE A 405 -17.62 16.94 39.39
C ILE A 405 -17.36 18.47 39.32
N PHE A 406 -17.99 19.18 38.38
CA PHE A 406 -17.92 20.65 38.32
C PHE A 406 -18.82 21.38 39.32
N LYS A 407 -19.89 20.75 39.83
CA LYS A 407 -20.84 21.32 40.80
C LYS A 407 -20.53 20.94 42.24
N THR A 408 -19.91 19.79 42.44
CA THR A 408 -19.46 19.24 43.73
C THR A 408 -17.98 18.87 43.59
N PRO A 409 -17.07 19.85 43.57
CA PRO A 409 -15.65 19.65 43.23
C PRO A 409 -14.81 19.08 44.38
N THR A 410 -15.40 18.81 45.55
CA THR A 410 -14.74 18.13 46.68
C THR A 410 -15.25 16.70 46.87
N ILE A 411 -14.42 15.86 47.51
CA ILE A 411 -14.75 14.45 47.77
C ILE A 411 -16.02 14.30 48.61
N ALA A 412 -16.18 15.12 49.67
CA ALA A 412 -17.33 15.07 50.55
C ALA A 412 -18.66 15.32 49.78
N GLU A 413 -18.71 16.39 48.98
CA GLU A 413 -19.91 16.78 48.23
C GLU A 413 -20.24 15.80 47.08
N LEU A 414 -19.22 15.32 46.37
CA LEU A 414 -19.39 14.33 45.32
C LEU A 414 -19.91 13.01 45.91
N SER A 415 -19.39 12.57 47.06
CA SER A 415 -19.83 11.33 47.70
C SER A 415 -21.32 11.32 48.06
N ALA A 416 -21.84 12.46 48.55
CA ALA A 416 -23.25 12.62 48.88
C ALA A 416 -24.14 12.51 47.63
N THR A 417 -23.69 13.10 46.52
CA THR A 417 -24.36 13.02 45.22
C THR A 417 -24.43 11.58 44.70
N LEU A 418 -23.35 10.79 44.85
CA LEU A 418 -23.32 9.40 44.39
C LEU A 418 -24.24 8.49 45.23
N ARG A 419 -24.26 8.62 46.56
CA ARG A 419 -25.12 7.80 47.44
C ARG A 419 -26.60 7.93 47.02
N ALA A 420 -27.08 9.15 46.75
CA ALA A 420 -28.45 9.42 46.29
C ALA A 420 -28.80 8.88 44.88
N MET A 421 -27.80 8.53 44.07
CA MET A 421 -27.99 7.87 42.77
C MET A 421 -28.06 6.33 42.90
N MET A 422 -27.27 5.74 43.81
CA MET A 422 -27.20 4.28 44.01
C MET A 422 -28.54 3.68 44.45
N GLU A 423 -29.26 4.36 45.35
CA GLU A 423 -30.55 3.92 45.90
C GLU A 423 -31.64 3.71 44.83
N ARG A 424 -31.50 4.31 43.64
CA ARG A 424 -32.49 4.26 42.56
C ARG A 424 -32.36 3.07 41.62
N ARG A 425 -31.26 2.29 41.65
CA ARG A 425 -30.90 1.33 40.58
C ARG A 425 -31.30 -0.14 40.84
N ALA A 426 -31.84 -0.48 42.01
CA ALA A 426 -31.84 -1.85 42.53
C ALA A 426 -33.08 -2.73 42.20
N SER A 427 -33.75 -2.60 41.03
CA SER A 427 -35.16 -3.02 40.88
C SER A 427 -35.62 -3.76 39.59
N ALA A 428 -34.77 -4.46 38.81
CA ALA A 428 -35.24 -5.24 37.63
C ALA A 428 -34.36 -6.49 37.24
N PRO A 429 -34.95 -7.64 36.78
CA PRO A 429 -34.23 -8.87 36.33
C PRO A 429 -34.48 -9.34 34.85
N ILE A 430 -33.75 -10.39 34.36
CA ILE A 430 -33.68 -10.90 32.95
C ILE A 430 -33.54 -12.47 32.88
N SER A 431 -33.76 -13.15 31.72
CA SER A 431 -33.52 -14.62 31.48
C SER A 431 -33.09 -15.01 30.01
N THR A 432 -32.87 -16.31 29.65
CA THR A 432 -31.82 -16.78 28.67
C THR A 432 -32.01 -18.08 27.81
N THR A 433 -31.27 -18.23 26.66
CA THR A 433 -30.73 -19.46 25.93
C THR A 433 -31.67 -20.47 25.18
N PRO A 434 -31.26 -21.53 24.36
CA PRO A 434 -29.97 -22.06 23.76
C PRO A 434 -29.99 -22.58 22.23
N SER A 435 -29.00 -23.40 21.76
CA SER A 435 -28.66 -23.92 20.36
C SER A 435 -28.20 -25.45 20.31
N HIS A 436 -27.73 -26.23 19.28
CA HIS A 436 -27.30 -26.22 17.82
C HIS A 436 -27.95 -27.42 16.97
N PRO A 437 -27.40 -28.34 16.06
CA PRO A 437 -26.04 -28.90 15.67
C PRO A 437 -25.73 -29.17 14.11
N VAL A 438 -25.02 -30.27 13.65
CA VAL A 438 -24.28 -30.47 12.33
C VAL A 438 -24.05 -31.95 11.80
N LEU A 439 -23.78 -32.22 10.48
CA LEU A 439 -22.92 -33.30 9.78
C LEU A 439 -23.08 -33.28 8.19
N GLU A 440 -22.36 -33.90 7.20
CA GLU A 440 -21.09 -34.71 6.95
C GLU A 440 -20.52 -34.56 5.46
N THR A 441 -19.89 -35.56 4.76
CA THR A 441 -19.07 -35.43 3.48
C THR A 441 -18.95 -36.65 2.50
N PHE A 442 -18.42 -36.50 1.24
CA PHE A 442 -17.78 -37.56 0.36
C PHE A 442 -16.95 -37.04 -0.87
N THR A 443 -16.32 -37.91 -1.69
CA THR A 443 -15.16 -37.63 -2.63
C THR A 443 -15.29 -38.13 -4.11
N ALA A 444 -14.31 -37.80 -5.01
CA ALA A 444 -14.34 -38.06 -6.48
C ALA A 444 -12.96 -38.38 -7.16
N PRO A 445 -12.91 -38.95 -8.41
CA PRO A 445 -11.68 -39.39 -9.12
C PRO A 445 -11.24 -38.53 -10.35
N THR A 446 -10.11 -38.88 -10.99
CA THR A 446 -9.40 -38.09 -12.03
C THR A 446 -9.00 -38.88 -13.29
N PRO A 447 -9.18 -38.36 -14.53
CA PRO A 447 -8.59 -38.88 -15.78
C PRO A 447 -7.54 -37.95 -16.43
N SER A 448 -6.91 -38.40 -17.53
CA SER A 448 -5.61 -37.90 -18.05
C SER A 448 -5.65 -36.97 -19.28
N ARG A 449 -4.46 -36.46 -19.65
CA ARG A 449 -4.17 -35.36 -20.57
C ARG A 449 -4.06 -35.80 -22.05
N SER A 450 -4.67 -35.04 -22.96
CA SER A 450 -4.34 -35.04 -24.41
C SER A 450 -4.57 -33.64 -25.00
N GLN A 451 -3.86 -33.31 -26.10
CA GLN A 451 -4.03 -32.05 -26.85
C GLN A 451 -4.96 -32.27 -28.04
N PRO A 452 -5.69 -31.22 -28.49
CA PRO A 452 -5.51 -30.83 -29.91
C PRO A 452 -5.60 -29.32 -30.23
N ALA A 453 -4.99 -28.99 -31.37
CA ALA A 453 -5.35 -27.97 -32.37
C ALA A 453 -5.74 -26.52 -31.98
N SER A 454 -5.04 -25.56 -32.59
CA SER A 454 -5.53 -24.19 -32.79
C SER A 454 -6.57 -24.11 -33.92
N ILE A 455 -7.48 -23.13 -33.83
CA ILE A 455 -8.62 -22.96 -34.76
C ILE A 455 -8.42 -21.72 -35.66
N SER A 456 -8.99 -21.76 -36.86
CA SER A 456 -8.71 -20.83 -37.97
C SER A 456 -9.17 -19.39 -37.73
N LYS A 457 -8.39 -18.43 -38.25
CA LYS A 457 -8.79 -17.02 -38.34
C LYS A 457 -9.83 -16.83 -39.45
N THR A 458 -11.03 -16.41 -39.10
CA THR A 458 -11.99 -15.79 -40.05
C THR A 458 -12.62 -14.60 -39.35
N LEU A 459 -12.39 -13.40 -39.90
CA LEU A 459 -12.69 -12.14 -39.23
C LEU A 459 -14.20 -11.88 -39.24
N SER A 460 -14.81 -11.95 -38.06
CA SER A 460 -16.21 -11.62 -37.79
C SER A 460 -16.50 -10.12 -38.00
N ALA A 461 -17.77 -9.79 -38.26
CA ALA A 461 -18.27 -8.42 -38.32
C ALA A 461 -18.48 -7.81 -36.92
N ASP A 462 -18.74 -8.62 -35.90
CA ASP A 462 -18.66 -8.20 -34.51
C ASP A 462 -17.18 -8.04 -34.13
N ARG A 463 -16.75 -6.82 -33.82
CA ARG A 463 -15.46 -6.50 -33.19
C ARG A 463 -15.59 -5.46 -32.08
N ILE A 464 -14.52 -5.27 -31.30
CA ILE A 464 -14.31 -4.08 -30.45
C ILE A 464 -14.39 -2.80 -31.29
N THR A 465 -15.39 -1.96 -31.03
CA THR A 465 -15.66 -0.72 -31.78
C THR A 465 -15.13 0.53 -31.09
N THR A 466 -14.96 0.53 -29.77
CA THR A 466 -14.41 1.65 -28.99
C THR A 466 -13.24 1.19 -28.14
N LEU A 467 -12.15 1.96 -28.13
CA LEU A 467 -11.04 1.84 -27.20
C LEU A 467 -11.07 3.07 -26.29
N ALA A 468 -11.31 2.86 -25.00
CA ALA A 468 -11.54 3.91 -24.02
C ALA A 468 -10.37 4.02 -23.03
N ILE A 469 -9.96 5.24 -22.72
CA ILE A 469 -8.88 5.53 -21.78
C ILE A 469 -9.36 6.53 -20.72
N PRO A 470 -9.75 6.08 -19.50
CA PRO A 470 -9.87 6.97 -18.36
C PRO A 470 -8.52 7.58 -17.97
N THR A 471 -8.52 8.88 -17.70
CA THR A 471 -7.35 9.63 -17.22
C THR A 471 -7.78 10.69 -16.21
N ARG A 472 -6.86 11.13 -15.36
CA ARG A 472 -7.06 12.24 -14.42
C ARG A 472 -5.94 13.26 -14.61
N GLY A 473 -5.97 13.98 -15.73
CA GLY A 473 -4.96 14.98 -16.05
C GLY A 473 -3.53 14.45 -16.22
N ARG A 474 -3.33 13.22 -16.73
CA ARG A 474 -2.00 12.58 -16.86
C ARG A 474 -1.45 12.61 -18.31
N PRO A 475 -0.96 13.75 -18.85
CA PRO A 475 -0.52 13.85 -20.25
C PRO A 475 0.64 12.90 -20.57
N ASP A 476 1.61 12.77 -19.68
CA ASP A 476 2.78 11.89 -19.88
C ASP A 476 2.42 10.41 -19.91
N ALA A 477 1.34 10.00 -19.25
CA ALA A 477 0.84 8.63 -19.33
C ALA A 477 0.25 8.35 -20.71
N LEU A 478 -0.68 9.21 -21.16
CA LEU A 478 -1.28 9.18 -22.50
C LEU A 478 -0.22 9.22 -23.62
N LEU A 479 0.84 10.02 -23.47
CA LEU A 479 1.95 10.13 -24.41
C LEU A 479 2.77 8.83 -24.54
N ARG A 480 2.75 7.95 -23.54
CA ARG A 480 3.40 6.62 -23.54
C ARG A 480 2.44 5.51 -23.96
N GLY A 481 1.23 5.45 -23.37
CA GLY A 481 0.25 4.38 -23.57
C GLY A 481 -0.43 4.39 -24.93
N LEU A 482 -1.19 5.45 -25.24
CA LEU A 482 -2.05 5.54 -26.44
C LEU A 482 -1.33 5.20 -27.77
N PRO A 483 -0.10 5.66 -28.05
CA PRO A 483 0.62 5.28 -29.27
C PRO A 483 0.76 3.77 -29.47
N THR A 484 0.94 3.00 -28.39
CA THR A 484 1.13 1.53 -28.50
C THR A 484 -0.17 0.83 -28.92
N PHE A 485 -1.32 1.30 -28.44
CA PHE A 485 -2.63 0.78 -28.84
C PHE A 485 -2.98 1.14 -30.28
N VAL A 486 -2.70 2.38 -30.71
CA VAL A 486 -2.93 2.83 -32.09
C VAL A 486 -2.05 2.04 -33.07
N GLU A 487 -0.80 1.77 -32.71
CA GLU A 487 0.12 0.98 -33.53
C GLU A 487 -0.34 -0.48 -33.65
N ASN A 488 -0.68 -1.15 -32.54
CA ASN A 488 -1.19 -2.52 -32.56
C ASN A 488 -2.50 -2.64 -33.37
N ALA A 489 -3.43 -1.69 -33.20
CA ALA A 489 -4.66 -1.63 -34.00
C ALA A 489 -4.35 -1.57 -35.51
N ARG A 490 -3.40 -0.72 -35.92
CA ARG A 490 -2.99 -0.61 -37.32
C ARG A 490 -2.33 -1.87 -37.87
N GLN A 491 -1.38 -2.44 -37.13
CA GLN A 491 -0.64 -3.64 -37.55
C GLN A 491 -1.55 -4.85 -37.82
N HIS A 492 -2.71 -4.91 -37.16
CA HIS A 492 -3.67 -6.01 -37.29
C HIS A 492 -5.01 -5.64 -37.95
N GLY A 493 -5.14 -4.42 -38.49
CA GLY A 493 -6.32 -4.00 -39.26
C GLY A 493 -7.58 -3.83 -38.42
N HIS A 494 -7.45 -3.22 -37.24
CA HIS A 494 -8.55 -2.74 -36.40
C HIS A 494 -8.65 -1.22 -36.46
N THR A 495 -9.87 -0.69 -36.42
CA THR A 495 -10.15 0.76 -36.45
C THR A 495 -11.12 1.16 -35.34
N PRO A 496 -10.78 0.94 -34.06
CA PRO A 496 -11.65 1.34 -32.96
C PRO A 496 -11.71 2.86 -32.82
N ARG A 497 -12.82 3.37 -32.29
CA ARG A 497 -12.94 4.76 -31.87
C ARG A 497 -12.15 4.98 -30.58
N TYR A 498 -11.13 5.83 -30.64
CA TYR A 498 -10.34 6.20 -29.46
C TYR A 498 -11.09 7.27 -28.64
N VAL A 499 -11.46 6.95 -27.40
CA VAL A 499 -12.24 7.81 -26.49
C VAL A 499 -11.44 8.07 -25.21
N ILE A 500 -11.05 9.32 -24.96
CA ILE A 500 -10.33 9.75 -23.76
C ILE A 500 -11.29 10.40 -22.77
N LEU A 501 -11.32 9.90 -21.53
CA LEU A 501 -12.27 10.29 -20.48
C LEU A 501 -11.50 10.98 -19.37
N ASP A 502 -11.45 12.31 -19.41
CA ASP A 502 -10.56 13.13 -18.59
C ASP A 502 -11.26 13.69 -17.35
N ASP A 503 -10.69 13.35 -16.19
CA ASP A 503 -11.09 13.78 -14.86
C ASP A 503 -10.16 14.84 -14.26
N ALA A 504 -9.34 15.51 -15.09
CA ALA A 504 -8.50 16.63 -14.67
C ALA A 504 -9.25 17.65 -13.80
N THR A 505 -8.81 17.71 -12.53
CA THR A 505 -9.41 18.50 -11.46
C THR A 505 -9.28 20.01 -11.66
N THR A 506 -8.19 20.45 -12.30
CA THR A 506 -7.94 21.86 -12.62
C THR A 506 -8.03 22.13 -14.12
N THR A 507 -8.35 23.39 -14.46
CA THR A 507 -8.31 23.89 -15.84
C THR A 507 -6.92 23.79 -16.47
N ALA A 508 -5.85 23.82 -15.65
CA ALA A 508 -4.46 23.75 -16.11
C ALA A 508 -4.06 22.34 -16.56
N GLU A 509 -4.28 21.32 -15.71
CA GLU A 509 -4.08 19.91 -16.05
C GLU A 509 -4.87 19.53 -17.31
N ARG A 510 -6.14 19.97 -17.38
CA ARG A 510 -7.04 19.72 -18.50
C ARG A 510 -6.54 20.37 -19.80
N ALA A 511 -5.98 21.57 -19.72
CA ALA A 511 -5.37 22.24 -20.87
C ALA A 511 -4.10 21.54 -21.34
N GLN A 512 -3.28 21.02 -20.41
CA GLN A 512 -2.08 20.23 -20.72
C GLN A 512 -2.44 18.90 -21.40
N CYS A 513 -3.42 18.16 -20.88
CA CYS A 513 -3.96 16.95 -21.53
C CYS A 513 -4.53 17.26 -22.91
N GLN A 514 -5.35 18.30 -23.07
CA GLN A 514 -5.88 18.68 -24.40
C GLN A 514 -4.76 19.08 -25.38
N ALA A 515 -3.67 19.70 -24.92
CA ALA A 515 -2.52 20.01 -25.76
C ALA A 515 -1.73 18.75 -26.18
N ALA A 516 -1.44 17.85 -25.24
CA ALA A 516 -0.76 16.58 -25.51
C ALA A 516 -1.58 15.69 -26.46
N LEU A 517 -2.90 15.61 -26.25
CA LEU A 517 -3.82 14.86 -27.12
C LEU A 517 -3.90 15.46 -28.53
N VAL A 518 -3.82 16.78 -28.70
CA VAL A 518 -3.78 17.42 -30.03
C VAL A 518 -2.50 17.04 -30.79
N GLU A 519 -1.36 16.99 -30.12
CA GLU A 519 -0.11 16.56 -30.75
C GLU A 519 -0.11 15.05 -31.02
N LEU A 520 -0.74 14.24 -30.17
CA LEU A 520 -0.99 12.82 -30.44
C LEU A 520 -1.91 12.62 -31.65
N GLU A 521 -3.04 13.33 -31.74
CA GLU A 521 -3.97 13.29 -32.88
C GLU A 521 -3.24 13.57 -34.20
N ARG A 522 -2.40 14.62 -34.21
CA ARG A 522 -1.58 15.02 -35.36
C ARG A 522 -0.43 14.06 -35.68
N ARG A 523 0.27 13.54 -34.66
CA ARG A 523 1.45 12.66 -34.81
C ARG A 523 1.04 11.23 -35.19
N LEU A 524 -0.11 10.78 -34.70
CA LEU A 524 -0.62 9.44 -34.94
C LEU A 524 -1.57 9.37 -36.14
N ASP A 525 -2.09 10.48 -36.67
CA ASP A 525 -3.05 10.50 -37.79
C ASP A 525 -4.29 9.61 -37.52
N VAL A 526 -4.94 9.88 -36.39
CA VAL A 526 -6.21 9.26 -35.97
C VAL A 526 -7.15 10.35 -35.45
N GLN A 527 -8.45 10.09 -35.40
CA GLN A 527 -9.40 11.00 -34.74
C GLN A 527 -9.56 10.62 -33.27
N LEU A 528 -9.24 11.55 -32.35
CA LEU A 528 -9.43 11.33 -30.92
C LEU A 528 -10.77 11.93 -30.48
N HIS A 529 -11.57 11.14 -29.77
CA HIS A 529 -12.75 11.62 -29.08
C HIS A 529 -12.39 11.91 -27.63
N TYR A 530 -12.97 12.98 -27.07
CA TYR A 530 -12.62 13.45 -25.73
C TYR A 530 -13.86 13.85 -24.94
N VAL A 531 -13.83 13.54 -23.64
CA VAL A 531 -14.86 13.85 -22.65
C VAL A 531 -14.20 14.51 -21.45
N ASP A 532 -14.66 15.70 -21.06
CA ASP A 532 -14.32 16.31 -19.77
C ASP A 532 -15.54 16.48 -18.86
N ASP A 533 -15.31 16.96 -17.65
CA ASP A 533 -16.35 17.35 -16.70
C ASP A 533 -17.42 18.29 -17.30
N ALA A 534 -17.07 19.21 -18.19
CA ALA A 534 -18.03 20.12 -18.80
C ALA A 534 -18.96 19.40 -19.81
N ALA A 535 -18.40 18.48 -20.59
CA ALA A 535 -19.18 17.57 -21.44
C ALA A 535 -20.11 16.68 -20.60
N ARG A 536 -19.59 16.09 -19.51
CA ARG A 536 -20.37 15.24 -18.59
C ARG A 536 -21.51 15.99 -17.91
N ARG A 537 -21.27 17.21 -17.41
CA ARG A 537 -22.33 18.10 -16.85
C ARG A 537 -23.41 18.45 -17.87
N HIS A 538 -23.02 18.78 -19.10
CA HIS A 538 -23.98 19.10 -20.17
C HIS A 538 -24.85 17.89 -20.52
N PHE A 539 -24.24 16.71 -20.64
CA PHE A 539 -24.93 15.47 -20.99
C PHE A 539 -25.86 14.99 -19.88
N ALA A 540 -25.44 15.06 -18.60
CA ALA A 540 -26.29 14.79 -17.45
C ALA A 540 -27.57 15.66 -17.46
N ALA A 541 -27.41 16.96 -17.78
CA ALA A 541 -28.52 17.89 -17.94
C ALA A 541 -29.37 17.66 -19.22
N GLN A 542 -28.93 16.84 -20.17
CA GLN A 542 -29.77 16.37 -21.30
C GLN A 542 -30.53 15.10 -20.92
N LEU A 543 -29.85 14.10 -20.35
CA LEU A 543 -30.44 12.85 -19.87
C LEU A 543 -31.57 13.09 -18.85
N SER A 544 -31.32 13.90 -17.81
CA SER A 544 -32.33 14.19 -16.78
C SER A 544 -33.61 14.81 -17.37
N ARG A 545 -33.48 15.77 -18.30
CA ARG A 545 -34.64 16.39 -18.99
C ARG A 545 -35.39 15.45 -19.93
N ARG A 546 -34.77 14.38 -20.41
CA ARG A 546 -35.39 13.38 -21.32
C ARG A 546 -36.01 12.20 -20.58
N THR A 547 -35.43 11.82 -19.45
CA THR A 547 -35.82 10.62 -18.68
C THR A 547 -36.68 10.93 -17.46
N SER A 548 -36.77 12.20 -17.05
CA SER A 548 -37.33 12.65 -15.76
C SER A 548 -36.58 12.11 -14.51
N VAL A 549 -35.42 11.46 -14.69
CA VAL A 549 -34.52 11.08 -13.58
C VAL A 549 -33.95 12.34 -12.93
N PRO A 550 -33.88 12.44 -11.59
CA PRO A 550 -33.35 13.63 -10.92
C PRO A 550 -31.94 13.97 -11.38
N LEU A 551 -31.67 15.28 -11.57
CA LEU A 551 -30.38 15.73 -12.09
C LEU A 551 -29.22 15.33 -11.17
N GLU A 552 -29.45 15.28 -9.86
CA GLU A 552 -28.47 14.85 -8.85
C GLU A 552 -28.08 13.36 -9.00
N THR A 553 -29.02 12.47 -9.34
CA THR A 553 -28.76 11.05 -9.63
C THR A 553 -27.85 10.90 -10.85
N VAL A 554 -28.19 11.60 -11.94
CA VAL A 554 -27.40 11.54 -13.19
C VAL A 554 -26.03 12.21 -13.01
N GLN A 555 -25.96 13.28 -12.22
CA GLN A 555 -24.68 13.93 -11.87
C GLN A 555 -23.83 13.08 -10.93
N PHE A 556 -24.40 12.38 -9.96
CA PHE A 556 -23.67 11.44 -9.12
C PHE A 556 -23.02 10.34 -9.96
N GLY A 557 -23.76 9.73 -10.90
CA GLY A 557 -23.22 8.69 -11.78
C GLY A 557 -22.10 9.17 -12.73
N LEU A 558 -22.07 10.44 -13.13
CA LEU A 558 -21.16 10.96 -14.17
C LEU A 558 -20.06 11.92 -13.68
N LEU A 559 -20.15 12.48 -12.47
CA LEU A 559 -19.23 13.51 -11.97
C LEU A 559 -18.48 13.02 -10.74
N SER A 560 -17.14 13.09 -10.80
CA SER A 560 -16.30 12.79 -9.65
C SER A 560 -16.56 13.76 -8.50
N GLN A 561 -16.61 13.22 -7.28
CA GLN A 561 -16.86 14.01 -6.07
C GLN A 561 -15.54 14.71 -5.64
N PRO A 562 -15.54 15.98 -5.19
CA PRO A 562 -14.31 16.75 -4.96
C PRO A 562 -13.30 16.13 -3.99
N HIS A 563 -13.80 15.36 -3.02
CA HIS A 563 -13.04 14.75 -1.93
C HIS A 563 -12.51 13.35 -2.28
N ALA A 564 -13.00 12.72 -3.36
CA ALA A 564 -12.61 11.34 -3.70
C ALA A 564 -11.16 11.25 -4.21
N GLU A 565 -10.29 10.64 -3.42
CA GLU A 565 -8.97 10.17 -3.86
C GLU A 565 -9.10 9.18 -5.01
N TYR A 566 -8.74 9.63 -6.22
CA TYR A 566 -8.54 8.81 -7.41
C TYR A 566 -9.59 7.70 -7.62
N SER A 567 -10.86 8.09 -7.72
CA SER A 567 -11.90 7.26 -8.37
C SER A 567 -11.77 7.37 -9.89
N ARG A 568 -12.04 6.27 -10.60
CA ARG A 568 -12.30 6.26 -12.05
C ARG A 568 -13.77 6.10 -12.40
N GLY A 569 -14.61 5.65 -11.46
CA GLY A 569 -15.97 5.16 -11.74
C GLY A 569 -16.86 6.14 -12.50
N ALA A 570 -16.80 7.44 -12.19
CA ALA A 570 -17.53 8.48 -12.92
C ALA A 570 -17.12 8.60 -14.41
N CYS A 571 -15.84 8.38 -14.73
CA CYS A 571 -15.36 8.32 -16.12
C CYS A 571 -15.73 7.00 -16.80
N VAL A 572 -15.76 5.87 -16.09
CA VAL A 572 -16.18 4.59 -16.69
C VAL A 572 -17.71 4.53 -16.89
N ASN A 573 -18.50 5.19 -16.04
CA ASN A 573 -19.93 5.41 -16.28
C ASN A 573 -20.17 6.32 -17.51
N ALA A 574 -19.33 7.35 -17.70
CA ALA A 574 -19.34 8.17 -18.91
C ALA A 574 -18.96 7.36 -20.16
N MET A 575 -18.02 6.41 -20.05
CA MET A 575 -17.70 5.46 -21.13
C MET A 575 -18.93 4.64 -21.51
N LEU A 576 -19.55 3.95 -20.56
CA LEU A 576 -20.73 3.09 -20.79
C LEU A 576 -21.86 3.88 -21.49
N LEU A 577 -22.26 5.03 -20.93
CA LEU A 577 -23.30 5.86 -21.56
C LEU A 577 -22.88 6.44 -22.93
N SER A 578 -21.58 6.58 -23.23
CA SER A 578 -21.11 6.99 -24.57
C SER A 578 -21.05 5.86 -25.60
N SER A 579 -21.27 4.61 -25.20
CA SER A 579 -21.08 3.39 -26.00
C SER A 579 -22.16 2.28 -25.84
N PRO A 580 -23.45 2.59 -25.58
CA PRO A 580 -24.48 1.56 -25.48
C PRO A 580 -24.64 0.82 -26.80
N GLY A 581 -24.62 -0.52 -26.77
CA GLY A 581 -24.66 -1.36 -27.97
C GLY A 581 -23.30 -1.67 -28.59
N GLU A 582 -22.18 -1.36 -27.92
CA GLU A 582 -20.82 -1.60 -28.44
C GLU A 582 -20.06 -2.72 -27.71
N ARG A 583 -18.99 -3.23 -28.34
CA ARG A 583 -17.88 -3.86 -27.63
C ARG A 583 -16.78 -2.83 -27.35
N ILE A 584 -16.30 -2.79 -26.12
CA ILE A 584 -15.41 -1.75 -25.60
C ILE A 584 -14.13 -2.39 -25.08
N LEU A 585 -12.98 -1.77 -25.34
CA LEU A 585 -11.71 -2.06 -24.66
C LEU A 585 -11.34 -0.86 -23.79
N SER A 586 -11.59 -0.94 -22.48
CA SER A 586 -11.15 0.06 -21.51
C SER A 586 -9.73 -0.25 -21.04
N VAL A 587 -8.83 0.73 -21.07
CA VAL A 587 -7.42 0.58 -20.63
C VAL A 587 -6.98 1.80 -19.82
N ASP A 588 -6.25 1.58 -18.72
CA ASP A 588 -5.64 2.66 -17.95
C ASP A 588 -4.59 3.42 -18.76
N ASP A 589 -4.48 4.74 -18.54
CA ASP A 589 -3.51 5.58 -19.26
C ASP A 589 -2.03 5.21 -19.00
N ASP A 590 -1.73 4.45 -17.93
CA ASP A 590 -0.39 3.89 -17.62
C ASP A 590 -0.17 2.42 -18.08
N VAL A 591 -1.09 1.82 -18.85
CA VAL A 591 -0.88 0.53 -19.54
C VAL A 591 -0.24 0.71 -20.93
N LEU A 592 0.61 -0.23 -21.32
CA LEU A 592 1.10 -0.37 -22.70
C LEU A 592 0.45 -1.57 -23.42
N CYS A 593 0.18 -1.40 -24.72
CA CYS A 593 -0.18 -2.49 -25.62
C CYS A 593 1.07 -3.26 -26.06
N ARG A 594 1.62 -4.08 -25.17
CA ARG A 594 2.72 -5.03 -25.46
C ARG A 594 2.39 -6.42 -24.89
N PRO A 595 1.40 -7.12 -25.47
CA PRO A 595 0.96 -8.43 -25.00
C PRO A 595 2.08 -9.48 -25.08
N SER A 596 2.32 -10.19 -23.97
CA SER A 596 3.20 -11.37 -23.94
C SER A 596 2.51 -12.55 -23.25
N ARG A 597 2.93 -13.78 -23.52
CA ARG A 597 2.41 -14.97 -22.83
C ARG A 597 3.04 -15.11 -21.43
N PRO A 598 2.31 -15.61 -20.40
CA PRO A 598 2.94 -16.03 -19.15
C PRO A 598 3.84 -17.27 -19.39
N PRO A 599 4.79 -17.57 -18.49
CA PRO A 599 5.78 -18.63 -18.72
C PRO A 599 5.15 -20.02 -18.92
N SER A 600 4.12 -20.32 -18.14
CA SER A 600 3.24 -21.49 -18.27
C SER A 600 1.92 -21.04 -18.88
N TRP A 601 1.58 -21.54 -20.07
CA TRP A 601 0.34 -21.18 -20.77
C TRP A 601 -0.13 -22.31 -21.71
N THR A 602 -1.43 -22.36 -22.03
CA THR A 602 -2.04 -23.31 -22.98
C THR A 602 -3.23 -22.69 -23.71
N ASP A 603 -3.41 -22.94 -25.02
CA ASP A 603 -4.59 -22.46 -25.79
C ASP A 603 -5.92 -23.10 -25.33
N SER A 604 -5.88 -24.27 -24.68
CA SER A 604 -7.08 -25.04 -24.31
C SER A 604 -7.94 -24.32 -23.27
N ILE A 605 -9.17 -23.94 -23.64
CA ILE A 605 -10.13 -23.25 -22.75
C ILE A 605 -10.41 -24.08 -21.49
N ARG A 606 -10.31 -23.46 -20.31
CA ARG A 606 -10.59 -24.07 -19.00
C ARG A 606 -11.87 -23.50 -18.39
N LEU A 607 -12.50 -24.25 -17.49
CA LEU A 607 -13.52 -23.73 -16.56
C LEU A 607 -12.87 -23.50 -15.20
N GLY A 608 -12.86 -22.25 -14.74
CA GLY A 608 -12.28 -21.87 -13.46
C GLY A 608 -13.25 -22.14 -12.32
N LYS A 609 -12.93 -23.13 -11.46
CA LYS A 609 -13.57 -23.28 -10.13
C LYS A 609 -13.28 -22.09 -9.21
N SER A 610 -12.16 -21.40 -9.46
CA SER A 610 -11.71 -20.21 -8.75
C SER A 610 -11.96 -18.97 -9.63
N PRO A 611 -12.59 -17.88 -9.14
CA PRO A 611 -13.11 -16.81 -10.01
C PRO A 611 -12.20 -15.77 -10.74
N TYR A 612 -10.93 -15.45 -10.48
CA TYR A 612 -9.79 -15.99 -9.73
C TYR A 612 -9.05 -17.24 -10.30
N PRO A 613 -8.92 -17.45 -11.63
CA PRO A 613 -8.10 -18.53 -12.20
C PRO A 613 -6.64 -18.11 -12.42
N GLU A 614 -6.26 -16.93 -11.94
CA GLU A 614 -4.98 -16.30 -12.26
C GLU A 614 -3.83 -16.90 -11.42
N ALA A 615 -2.78 -17.32 -12.10
CA ALA A 615 -1.51 -17.64 -11.49
C ALA A 615 -0.69 -16.37 -11.25
N PHE A 616 0.14 -16.39 -10.21
CA PHE A 616 0.99 -15.27 -9.81
C PHE A 616 2.48 -15.64 -9.89
N TRP A 617 3.29 -14.64 -10.23
CA TRP A 617 4.75 -14.68 -10.09
C TRP A 617 5.16 -13.42 -9.32
N PRO A 618 5.52 -13.56 -8.03
CA PRO A 618 6.07 -12.49 -7.21
C PRO A 618 7.30 -11.83 -7.82
N CYS A 619 7.44 -10.51 -7.66
CA CYS A 619 8.59 -9.73 -8.13
C CYS A 619 9.05 -8.71 -7.08
N GLY A 620 10.33 -8.72 -6.74
CA GLY A 620 10.91 -7.76 -5.78
C GLY A 620 10.94 -6.31 -6.31
N ASP A 621 10.86 -6.14 -7.63
CA ASP A 621 10.93 -4.86 -8.31
C ASP A 621 10.11 -4.85 -9.61
N VAL A 622 9.98 -3.66 -10.22
CA VAL A 622 9.13 -3.45 -11.41
C VAL A 622 9.76 -3.94 -12.71
N ASP A 623 11.08 -3.90 -12.82
CA ASP A 623 11.80 -4.25 -14.04
C ASP A 623 11.85 -5.79 -14.20
N SER A 624 11.99 -6.53 -13.10
CA SER A 624 11.78 -7.98 -13.02
C SER A 624 10.37 -8.39 -13.46
N ALA A 625 9.34 -7.64 -13.08
CA ALA A 625 7.97 -7.90 -13.52
C ALA A 625 7.77 -7.57 -15.01
N LEU A 626 8.22 -6.39 -15.45
CA LEU A 626 8.15 -5.97 -16.86
C LEU A 626 8.99 -6.85 -17.79
N ALA A 627 9.99 -7.57 -17.27
CA ALA A 627 10.79 -8.52 -18.04
C ALA A 627 9.98 -9.69 -18.65
N PHE A 628 8.74 -9.92 -18.18
CA PHE A 628 7.79 -10.89 -18.74
C PHE A 628 7.00 -10.32 -19.94
N ALA A 629 6.91 -8.99 -20.08
CA ALA A 629 6.05 -8.32 -21.05
C ALA A 629 6.87 -7.53 -22.09
N LYS A 630 7.52 -8.28 -22.98
CA LYS A 630 8.51 -7.77 -23.96
C LYS A 630 8.03 -7.78 -25.41
N ASP A 631 7.11 -8.67 -25.77
CA ASP A 631 6.57 -8.79 -27.12
C ASP A 631 5.44 -7.75 -27.34
N GLY A 632 5.31 -7.28 -28.58
CA GLY A 632 4.23 -6.38 -29.02
C GLY A 632 3.62 -6.78 -30.37
N SER A 633 4.01 -7.95 -30.91
CA SER A 633 3.63 -8.44 -32.23
C SER A 633 2.32 -9.24 -32.28
N LEU A 634 1.72 -9.52 -31.12
CA LEU A 634 0.43 -10.20 -31.03
C LEU A 634 -0.72 -9.21 -31.22
N ASP A 635 -1.78 -9.67 -31.89
CA ASP A 635 -3.01 -8.92 -32.09
C ASP A 635 -3.80 -8.79 -30.79
N PHE A 636 -3.48 -7.79 -29.97
CA PHE A 636 -4.05 -7.66 -28.64
C PHE A 636 -5.56 -7.43 -28.68
N ILE A 637 -6.01 -6.57 -29.59
CA ILE A 637 -7.42 -6.24 -29.76
C ILE A 637 -8.18 -7.48 -30.24
N GLY A 638 -7.63 -8.20 -31.24
CA GLY A 638 -8.18 -9.46 -31.71
C GLY A 638 -8.21 -10.57 -30.65
N LEU A 639 -7.22 -10.64 -29.76
CA LEU A 639 -7.16 -11.63 -28.67
C LEU A 639 -8.17 -11.38 -27.54
N VAL A 640 -8.57 -10.13 -27.31
CA VAL A 640 -9.69 -9.80 -26.41
C VAL A 640 -11.03 -10.07 -27.10
N ASP A 641 -11.16 -9.63 -28.34
CA ASP A 641 -12.35 -9.78 -29.18
C ASP A 641 -12.65 -11.24 -29.57
N GLU A 642 -11.63 -12.12 -29.54
CA GLU A 642 -11.74 -13.55 -29.84
C GLU A 642 -12.83 -14.22 -28.99
N TYR A 643 -12.95 -13.86 -27.71
CA TYR A 643 -13.89 -14.47 -26.76
C TYR A 643 -15.05 -13.55 -26.39
N LEU A 644 -14.85 -12.23 -26.45
CA LEU A 644 -15.82 -11.25 -25.96
C LEU A 644 -17.16 -11.36 -26.72
N GLY A 645 -18.25 -11.43 -25.98
CA GLY A 645 -19.60 -11.51 -26.52
C GLY A 645 -20.03 -12.86 -27.12
N ARG A 646 -19.16 -13.89 -27.13
CA ARG A 646 -19.58 -15.26 -27.52
C ARG A 646 -20.48 -15.88 -26.47
N THR A 647 -21.42 -16.71 -26.91
CA THR A 647 -22.22 -17.59 -26.05
C THR A 647 -21.44 -18.83 -25.62
N THR A 648 -21.83 -19.43 -24.49
CA THR A 648 -21.32 -20.74 -24.07
C THR A 648 -21.65 -21.84 -25.09
N ALA A 649 -22.81 -21.80 -25.77
CA ALA A 649 -23.17 -22.76 -26.81
C ALA A 649 -22.19 -22.74 -28.02
N GLU A 650 -21.76 -21.57 -28.46
CA GLU A 650 -20.74 -21.43 -29.52
C GLU A 650 -19.38 -21.98 -29.07
N MET A 651 -18.97 -21.73 -27.82
CA MET A 651 -17.73 -22.26 -27.25
C MET A 651 -17.80 -23.78 -27.04
N VAL A 652 -18.94 -24.32 -26.59
CA VAL A 652 -19.22 -25.76 -26.44
C VAL A 652 -19.14 -26.48 -27.78
N THR A 653 -19.73 -25.90 -28.82
CA THR A 653 -19.69 -26.44 -30.20
C THR A 653 -18.26 -26.56 -30.73
N GLN A 654 -17.36 -25.69 -30.27
CA GLN A 654 -15.94 -25.66 -30.67
C GLN A 654 -15.03 -26.44 -29.70
N ASN A 655 -15.51 -26.82 -28.51
CA ASN A 655 -14.70 -27.48 -27.48
C ASN A 655 -15.52 -28.46 -26.61
N PRO A 656 -15.49 -29.78 -26.92
CA PRO A 656 -16.24 -30.80 -26.18
C PRO A 656 -15.94 -30.88 -24.67
N TYR A 657 -14.75 -30.46 -24.21
CA TYR A 657 -14.44 -30.41 -22.77
C TYR A 657 -15.38 -29.49 -21.99
N LEU A 658 -15.90 -28.42 -22.63
CA LEU A 658 -16.88 -27.53 -22.03
C LEU A 658 -18.28 -28.16 -21.99
N ALA A 659 -18.62 -28.98 -22.98
CA ALA A 659 -19.92 -29.67 -23.05
C ALA A 659 -20.16 -30.60 -21.84
N GLU A 660 -19.10 -31.28 -21.38
CA GLU A 660 -19.13 -32.22 -20.26
C GLU A 660 -19.14 -31.55 -18.87
N ARG A 661 -18.90 -30.23 -18.78
CA ARG A 661 -18.51 -29.56 -17.52
C ARG A 661 -19.16 -28.21 -17.24
N LEU A 662 -19.95 -27.66 -18.16
CA LEU A 662 -20.65 -26.38 -17.95
C LEU A 662 -21.94 -26.56 -17.14
N ASP A 663 -21.82 -26.42 -15.83
CA ASP A 663 -22.98 -26.25 -14.94
C ASP A 663 -23.59 -24.85 -15.10
N GLY A 664 -24.58 -24.72 -15.98
CA GLY A 664 -25.36 -23.49 -16.15
C GLY A 664 -26.11 -23.36 -17.48
N PRO A 665 -26.75 -22.19 -17.71
CA PRO A 665 -27.42 -21.88 -18.97
C PRO A 665 -26.42 -21.81 -20.12
N GLN A 666 -26.66 -22.55 -21.21
CA GLN A 666 -25.75 -22.58 -22.36
C GLN A 666 -25.87 -21.37 -23.30
N ASP A 667 -26.89 -20.52 -23.11
CA ASP A 667 -27.12 -19.26 -23.82
C ASP A 667 -26.34 -18.06 -23.24
N GLY A 668 -25.75 -18.20 -22.05
CA GLY A 668 -24.97 -17.16 -21.39
C GLY A 668 -23.76 -16.68 -22.20
N ARG A 669 -23.45 -15.38 -22.15
CA ARG A 669 -22.36 -14.76 -22.94
C ARG A 669 -21.15 -14.37 -22.10
N VAL A 670 -20.00 -14.26 -22.76
CA VAL A 670 -18.80 -13.62 -22.23
C VAL A 670 -19.00 -12.10 -22.24
N LEU A 671 -19.49 -11.51 -21.15
CA LEU A 671 -19.65 -10.04 -21.07
C LEU A 671 -18.34 -9.31 -20.76
N MET A 672 -17.37 -10.02 -20.20
CA MET A 672 -16.12 -9.45 -19.70
C MET A 672 -14.94 -10.31 -20.15
N ALA A 673 -13.87 -9.67 -20.64
CA ALA A 673 -12.62 -10.32 -21.00
C ALA A 673 -11.42 -9.59 -20.35
N THR A 674 -10.66 -10.29 -19.51
CA THR A 674 -9.59 -9.71 -18.67
C THR A 674 -8.22 -10.34 -18.97
N PRO A 675 -7.26 -9.61 -19.53
CA PRO A 675 -5.87 -10.06 -19.62
C PRO A 675 -5.17 -9.98 -18.27
N GLY A 676 -4.04 -10.67 -18.16
CA GLY A 676 -3.08 -10.50 -17.07
C GLY A 676 -2.27 -9.21 -17.14
N ILE A 677 -1.53 -8.93 -16.07
CA ILE A 677 -0.79 -7.69 -15.84
C ILE A 677 0.66 -8.03 -15.44
N ALA A 678 1.62 -7.23 -15.93
CA ALA A 678 3.01 -7.26 -15.50
C ALA A 678 3.50 -5.85 -15.14
N GLY A 679 3.95 -5.61 -13.91
CA GLY A 679 4.51 -4.32 -13.47
C GLY A 679 3.94 -3.86 -12.12
N ASP A 680 3.76 -2.55 -11.96
CA ASP A 680 3.12 -1.93 -10.78
C ASP A 680 1.72 -1.39 -11.17
N PRO A 681 0.64 -2.19 -10.96
CA PRO A 681 -0.75 -1.78 -11.18
C PRO A 681 -1.30 -0.78 -10.14
N GLY A 682 -0.45 -0.14 -9.34
CA GLY A 682 -0.84 0.96 -8.45
C GLY A 682 -1.62 0.54 -7.20
N TRP A 683 -1.51 -0.72 -6.80
CA TRP A 683 -2.22 -1.28 -5.65
C TRP A 683 -1.69 -0.71 -4.33
N GLY A 684 -2.57 -0.10 -3.54
CA GLY A 684 -2.41 -0.10 -2.08
C GLY A 684 -3.00 -1.38 -1.49
N LEU A 685 -2.51 -1.82 -0.33
CA LEU A 685 -2.85 -3.08 0.35
C LEU A 685 -2.47 -4.34 -0.46
N PRO A 686 -1.38 -5.06 -0.11
CA PRO A 686 -0.93 -6.22 -0.88
C PRO A 686 -1.99 -7.33 -1.03
N PHE A 687 -2.51 -7.48 -2.26
CA PHE A 687 -3.31 -8.62 -2.75
C PHE A 687 -4.64 -8.89 -2.04
N GLY A 688 -5.17 -8.00 -1.20
CA GLY A 688 -6.53 -8.17 -0.69
C GLY A 688 -7.52 -8.38 -1.85
N TRP A 689 -8.16 -9.55 -1.92
CA TRP A 689 -9.48 -9.61 -2.56
C TRP A 689 -10.33 -8.62 -1.75
N TRP A 690 -11.03 -7.68 -2.36
CA TRP A 690 -11.73 -6.66 -1.55
C TRP A 690 -12.95 -7.25 -0.80
N ASP A 691 -13.25 -8.55 -1.00
CA ASP A 691 -14.14 -9.40 -0.22
C ASP A 691 -13.41 -10.52 0.59
N GLY A 692 -12.09 -10.46 0.74
CA GLY A 692 -11.24 -11.46 1.41
C GLY A 692 -10.06 -10.88 2.21
N PRO A 693 -9.40 -11.70 3.06
CA PRO A 693 -8.12 -11.31 3.65
C PRO A 693 -7.01 -11.33 2.58
N MET A 694 -5.83 -10.80 2.94
CA MET A 694 -4.72 -10.55 2.00
C MET A 694 -4.41 -11.77 1.12
N GLY A 695 -4.70 -11.65 -0.18
CA GLY A 695 -4.76 -12.77 -1.11
C GLY A 695 -3.42 -13.48 -1.36
N TYR A 696 -2.29 -12.85 -1.05
CA TYR A 696 -0.98 -13.52 -1.07
C TYR A 696 -0.81 -14.46 0.14
N LEU A 697 -1.33 -14.13 1.32
CA LEU A 697 -1.41 -15.07 2.44
C LEU A 697 -2.33 -16.25 2.07
N MET A 698 -3.40 -15.97 1.32
CA MET A 698 -4.37 -16.96 0.82
C MET A 698 -4.00 -17.57 -0.54
N MET A 699 -2.77 -17.40 -1.05
CA MET A 699 -2.35 -18.07 -2.29
C MET A 699 -2.30 -19.58 -2.09
N GLU A 700 -2.60 -20.31 -3.16
CA GLU A 700 -2.56 -21.77 -3.21
C GLU A 700 -1.68 -22.28 -4.36
N GLY A 701 -1.44 -23.60 -4.39
CA GLY A 701 -0.75 -24.29 -5.48
C GLY A 701 0.63 -23.73 -5.81
N GLU A 702 0.94 -23.62 -7.10
CA GLU A 702 2.23 -23.08 -7.55
C GLU A 702 2.42 -21.60 -7.18
N SER A 703 1.37 -20.78 -7.17
CA SER A 703 1.47 -19.36 -6.76
C SER A 703 1.99 -19.26 -5.32
N PHE A 704 1.50 -20.12 -4.43
CA PHE A 704 2.01 -20.25 -3.06
C PHE A 704 3.47 -20.74 -3.01
N GLY A 705 3.78 -21.82 -3.74
CA GLY A 705 5.15 -22.36 -3.79
C GLY A 705 6.19 -21.42 -4.41
N ARG A 706 5.78 -20.53 -5.33
CA ARG A 706 6.60 -19.43 -5.88
C ARG A 706 6.81 -18.34 -4.83
N LEU A 707 5.76 -17.97 -4.09
CA LEU A 707 5.76 -16.95 -3.04
C LEU A 707 6.58 -17.32 -1.80
N THR A 708 6.48 -18.55 -1.31
CA THR A 708 7.15 -18.98 -0.07
C THR A 708 8.45 -19.75 -0.33
N ARG A 709 9.03 -19.62 -1.52
CA ARG A 709 10.28 -20.29 -1.94
C ARG A 709 11.46 -19.99 -1.01
N SER A 710 11.62 -18.72 -0.66
CA SER A 710 12.60 -18.23 0.30
C SER A 710 11.94 -17.18 1.21
N ARG A 711 12.59 -16.83 2.31
CA ARG A 711 12.10 -15.74 3.18
C ARG A 711 12.34 -14.39 2.51
N GLU A 712 13.38 -14.32 1.71
CA GLU A 712 13.92 -13.15 1.04
C GLU A 712 12.99 -12.73 -0.10
N ASP A 713 12.60 -13.66 -0.99
CA ASP A 713 11.57 -13.46 -2.02
C ASP A 713 10.24 -12.99 -1.40
N TYR A 714 9.79 -13.70 -0.34
CA TYR A 714 8.55 -13.40 0.37
C TYR A 714 8.55 -11.99 0.96
N ARG A 715 9.66 -11.55 1.59
CA ARG A 715 9.76 -10.22 2.20
C ARG A 715 9.96 -9.12 1.16
N ALA A 716 10.74 -9.35 0.10
CA ALA A 716 10.86 -8.42 -1.02
C ALA A 716 9.49 -8.16 -1.67
N PHE A 717 8.69 -9.21 -1.88
CA PHE A 717 7.32 -9.10 -2.38
C PHE A 717 6.37 -8.39 -1.40
N CYS A 718 6.45 -8.67 -0.09
CA CYS A 718 5.67 -7.94 0.92
C CYS A 718 5.99 -6.44 0.98
N CYS A 719 7.11 -5.98 0.42
CA CYS A 719 7.50 -4.58 0.29
C CYS A 719 7.28 -4.00 -1.13
N SER A 720 7.01 -4.85 -2.12
CA SER A 720 6.93 -4.50 -3.54
C SER A 720 5.50 -4.56 -4.08
N ARG A 721 5.03 -3.46 -4.68
CA ARG A 721 3.78 -3.41 -5.45
C ARG A 721 3.92 -4.05 -6.84
N SER A 722 5.06 -4.67 -7.13
CA SER A 722 5.42 -5.18 -8.45
C SER A 722 5.10 -6.67 -8.56
N LEU A 723 4.39 -7.06 -9.62
CA LEU A 723 3.91 -8.42 -9.78
C LEU A 723 3.69 -8.79 -11.25
N VAL A 724 3.61 -10.09 -11.50
CA VAL A 724 3.01 -10.65 -12.71
C VAL A 724 1.83 -11.54 -12.30
N ARG A 725 0.67 -11.30 -12.90
CA ARG A 725 -0.60 -12.04 -12.66
C ARG A 725 -1.24 -12.36 -14.00
N CYS A 726 -1.56 -13.62 -14.27
CA CYS A 726 -2.20 -14.03 -15.53
C CYS A 726 -2.90 -15.39 -15.40
N ALA A 727 -3.97 -15.62 -16.16
CA ALA A 727 -4.45 -16.99 -16.34
C ALA A 727 -3.48 -17.80 -17.20
N GLU A 728 -3.24 -19.07 -16.88
CA GLU A 728 -2.38 -19.96 -17.68
C GLU A 728 -3.12 -20.60 -18.88
N ALA A 729 -4.34 -20.15 -19.16
CA ALA A 729 -5.18 -20.53 -20.30
C ALA A 729 -6.35 -19.55 -20.42
N PRO A 730 -7.06 -19.48 -21.59
CA PRO A 730 -8.38 -18.86 -21.65
C PRO A 730 -9.29 -19.55 -20.63
N THR A 731 -9.67 -18.87 -19.56
CA THR A 731 -10.38 -19.49 -18.44
C THR A 731 -11.70 -18.79 -18.17
N LEU A 732 -12.80 -19.50 -18.44
CA LEU A 732 -14.16 -19.03 -18.22
C LEU A 732 -14.52 -19.15 -16.73
N THR A 733 -15.13 -18.11 -16.18
CA THR A 733 -15.50 -18.01 -14.75
C THR A 733 -16.83 -17.29 -14.57
N ARG A 734 -17.47 -17.50 -13.41
CA ARG A 734 -18.53 -16.59 -12.93
C ARG A 734 -17.89 -15.34 -12.33
N PHE A 735 -18.45 -14.18 -12.62
CA PHE A 735 -17.91 -12.89 -12.17
C PHE A 735 -17.73 -12.83 -10.64
N ARG A 736 -16.67 -12.17 -10.18
CA ARG A 736 -16.48 -11.80 -8.76
C ARG A 736 -15.77 -10.44 -8.69
N ALA A 737 -14.96 -10.20 -7.66
CA ALA A 737 -14.20 -8.97 -7.47
C ALA A 737 -13.06 -8.87 -8.49
N HIS A 738 -13.33 -8.33 -9.67
CA HIS A 738 -12.31 -8.07 -10.68
C HIS A 738 -11.59 -6.74 -10.37
N LEU A 739 -10.29 -6.68 -10.63
CA LEU A 739 -9.50 -5.45 -10.64
C LEU A 739 -8.73 -5.44 -11.96
N THR A 740 -8.98 -4.42 -12.78
CA THR A 740 -8.78 -4.53 -14.23
C THR A 740 -8.21 -3.24 -14.80
N THR A 741 -6.90 -3.24 -15.02
CA THR A 741 -6.21 -2.13 -15.70
C THR A 741 -6.43 -2.17 -17.22
N THR A 742 -6.90 -3.32 -17.72
CA THR A 742 -7.39 -3.54 -19.08
C THR A 742 -8.65 -4.40 -18.99
N LEU A 743 -9.70 -4.03 -19.74
CA LEU A 743 -11.02 -4.64 -19.65
C LEU A 743 -11.74 -4.63 -21.01
N GLY A 744 -11.94 -5.80 -21.59
CA GLY A 744 -12.91 -6.01 -22.66
C GLY A 744 -14.31 -6.11 -22.09
N LEU A 745 -15.26 -5.35 -22.62
CA LEU A 745 -16.68 -5.34 -22.23
C LEU A 745 -17.60 -5.51 -23.44
N ASP A 746 -18.57 -6.42 -23.35
CA ASP A 746 -19.70 -6.46 -24.28
C ASP A 746 -20.86 -5.66 -23.68
N HIS A 747 -21.10 -4.45 -24.19
CA HIS A 747 -22.17 -3.56 -23.76
C HIS A 747 -23.40 -3.64 -24.70
N ARG A 748 -23.52 -4.73 -25.47
CA ARG A 748 -24.71 -5.07 -26.28
C ARG A 748 -25.82 -5.67 -25.42
N GLY A 749 -27.05 -5.62 -25.93
CA GLY A 749 -28.22 -6.19 -25.25
C GLY A 749 -28.76 -5.30 -24.13
N THR A 750 -28.94 -5.85 -22.93
CA THR A 750 -29.66 -5.22 -21.80
C THR A 750 -28.86 -4.17 -21.03
N GLY A 751 -27.66 -3.81 -21.51
CA GLY A 751 -26.73 -2.94 -20.80
C GLY A 751 -26.00 -3.63 -19.64
N LEU A 752 -24.88 -3.03 -19.24
CA LEU A 752 -24.08 -3.38 -18.06
C LEU A 752 -24.46 -2.44 -16.90
N PRO A 753 -24.32 -2.85 -15.62
CA PRO A 753 -24.55 -1.98 -14.46
C PRO A 753 -23.55 -0.80 -14.40
N PRO A 754 -23.80 0.23 -13.56
CA PRO A 754 -22.84 1.29 -13.32
C PRO A 754 -21.71 0.84 -12.38
N PHE A 755 -20.56 1.50 -12.49
CA PHE A 755 -19.53 1.53 -11.46
C PHE A 755 -19.97 2.46 -10.32
N LEU A 756 -19.49 2.21 -9.09
CA LEU A 756 -19.56 3.22 -8.03
C LEU A 756 -18.76 4.45 -8.49
N PRO A 757 -19.34 5.65 -8.58
CA PRO A 757 -18.69 6.79 -9.24
C PRO A 757 -17.59 7.44 -8.40
N CYS A 758 -17.50 7.11 -7.11
CA CYS A 758 -16.62 7.70 -6.12
C CYS A 758 -15.88 6.63 -5.30
N LEU A 759 -14.84 7.05 -4.58
CA LEU A 759 -13.99 6.22 -3.73
C LEU A 759 -13.19 5.17 -4.54
N ARG A 760 -12.56 4.21 -3.85
CA ARG A 760 -11.73 3.15 -4.43
C ARG A 760 -12.43 1.80 -4.36
N GLY A 761 -12.10 0.88 -5.27
CA GLY A 761 -12.68 -0.47 -5.30
C GLY A 761 -13.88 -0.59 -6.24
N GLU A 762 -14.06 0.39 -7.12
CA GLU A 762 -15.15 0.50 -8.08
C GLU A 762 -15.20 -0.67 -9.07
N ASP A 763 -14.03 -1.17 -9.54
CA ASP A 763 -13.91 -2.34 -10.42
C ASP A 763 -14.51 -3.60 -9.77
N VAL A 764 -14.29 -3.75 -8.46
CA VAL A 764 -14.74 -4.90 -7.68
C VAL A 764 -16.25 -4.85 -7.47
N LEU A 765 -16.79 -3.69 -7.15
CA LEU A 765 -18.23 -3.48 -7.03
C LEU A 765 -18.95 -3.72 -8.35
N PHE A 766 -18.37 -3.27 -9.47
CA PHE A 766 -18.88 -3.55 -10.81
C PHE A 766 -18.89 -5.07 -11.11
N GLY A 767 -17.82 -5.81 -10.81
CA GLY A 767 -17.80 -7.27 -10.95
C GLY A 767 -18.81 -8.00 -10.04
N ALA A 768 -18.98 -7.53 -8.80
CA ALA A 768 -19.99 -8.05 -7.87
C ALA A 768 -21.43 -7.74 -8.32
N LEU A 769 -21.67 -6.56 -8.91
CA LEU A 769 -22.95 -6.20 -9.52
C LEU A 769 -23.25 -7.06 -10.74
N ILE A 770 -22.30 -7.25 -11.67
CA ILE A 770 -22.51 -8.14 -12.83
C ILE A 770 -22.81 -9.57 -12.38
N ARG A 771 -22.14 -10.11 -11.36
CA ARG A 771 -22.50 -11.43 -10.79
C ARG A 771 -23.97 -11.53 -10.39
N ARG A 772 -24.56 -10.44 -9.89
CA ARG A 772 -25.92 -10.39 -9.33
C ARG A 772 -26.97 -9.99 -10.38
N SER A 773 -26.66 -9.10 -11.32
CA SER A 773 -27.56 -8.70 -12.41
C SER A 773 -27.46 -9.59 -13.66
N HIS A 774 -26.33 -10.23 -13.93
CA HIS A 774 -26.09 -11.08 -15.11
C HIS A 774 -25.78 -12.54 -14.72
N ALA A 775 -26.65 -13.15 -13.91
CA ALA A 775 -26.45 -14.49 -13.34
C ALA A 775 -26.33 -15.65 -14.37
N SER A 776 -26.70 -15.44 -15.64
CA SER A 776 -26.50 -16.42 -16.72
C SER A 776 -25.16 -16.26 -17.46
N ASP A 777 -24.55 -15.07 -17.40
CA ASP A 777 -23.38 -14.71 -18.20
C ASP A 777 -22.05 -15.05 -17.49
N TRP A 778 -20.93 -14.78 -18.17
CA TRP A 778 -19.58 -15.23 -17.80
C TRP A 778 -18.48 -14.19 -18.03
N ALA A 779 -17.36 -14.33 -17.30
CA ALA A 779 -16.10 -13.63 -17.53
C ALA A 779 -15.04 -14.58 -18.10
N MET A 780 -14.20 -14.08 -19.01
CA MET A 780 -13.07 -14.80 -19.61
C MET A 780 -11.75 -14.18 -19.16
N HIS A 781 -10.92 -14.94 -18.44
CA HIS A 781 -9.54 -14.54 -18.12
C HIS A 781 -8.61 -15.03 -19.23
N LEU A 782 -7.78 -14.14 -19.78
CA LEU A 782 -6.98 -14.40 -20.96
C LEU A 782 -5.49 -14.60 -20.63
N PRO A 783 -4.76 -15.49 -21.33
CA PRO A 783 -3.36 -15.81 -21.05
C PRO A 783 -2.38 -14.82 -21.70
N TRP A 784 -2.64 -13.51 -21.54
CA TRP A 784 -1.85 -12.42 -22.13
C TRP A 784 -1.53 -11.37 -21.08
N LEU A 785 -0.26 -11.00 -20.95
CA LEU A 785 0.25 -10.00 -20.01
C LEU A 785 0.36 -8.63 -20.70
N THR A 786 -0.33 -7.62 -20.19
CA THR A 786 -0.08 -6.20 -20.57
C THR A 786 0.85 -5.53 -19.55
N PRO A 787 1.93 -4.84 -19.97
CA PRO A 787 2.80 -4.11 -19.05
C PRO A 787 2.13 -2.87 -18.47
N HIS A 788 2.28 -2.67 -17.15
CA HIS A 788 1.74 -1.53 -16.41
C HIS A 788 2.86 -0.65 -15.86
N LEU A 789 3.03 0.54 -16.44
CA LEU A 789 4.16 1.44 -16.19
C LEU A 789 3.80 2.58 -15.25
N ARG A 790 4.14 2.41 -13.96
CA ARG A 790 3.98 3.47 -12.94
C ARG A 790 4.48 4.84 -13.41
N MET A 791 3.68 5.88 -13.12
CA MET A 791 4.08 7.28 -13.37
C MET A 791 5.08 7.80 -12.32
N GLN A 792 5.05 7.25 -11.11
CA GLN A 792 5.93 7.60 -9.99
C GLN A 792 6.30 6.32 -9.21
N PRO A 793 7.43 6.28 -8.47
CA PRO A 793 7.74 5.17 -7.57
C PRO A 793 6.66 4.99 -6.51
N ARG A 794 6.27 3.73 -6.27
CA ARG A 794 5.25 3.35 -5.27
C ARG A 794 5.76 2.13 -4.50
N THR A 795 5.79 2.21 -3.17
CA THR A 795 6.18 1.15 -2.23
C THR A 795 5.09 0.98 -1.18
N PHE A 796 5.03 -0.18 -0.51
CA PHE A 796 4.16 -0.36 0.64
C PHE A 796 4.71 0.41 1.86
N GLN A 797 3.81 1.06 2.60
CA GLN A 797 4.15 1.73 3.87
C GLN A 797 4.21 0.72 5.03
N HIS A 798 4.88 1.10 6.13
CA HIS A 798 4.87 0.27 7.33
C HIS A 798 3.44 0.09 7.84
N GLY A 799 3.09 -1.13 8.29
CA GLY A 799 1.73 -1.48 8.70
C GLY A 799 0.72 -1.67 7.56
N GLU A 800 1.01 -1.30 6.30
CA GLU A 800 0.08 -1.46 5.18
C GLU A 800 -0.28 -2.94 4.90
N LEU A 801 0.63 -3.86 5.26
CA LEU A 801 0.43 -5.31 5.30
C LEU A 801 -0.75 -5.76 6.18
N PHE A 802 -1.12 -4.96 7.19
CA PHE A 802 -2.17 -5.25 8.17
C PHE A 802 -3.30 -4.22 8.17
N ARG A 803 -3.21 -3.12 7.40
CA ARG A 803 -4.28 -2.11 7.31
C ARG A 803 -5.64 -2.73 6.92
N SER A 804 -5.67 -3.70 6.02
CA SER A 804 -6.92 -4.41 5.67
C SER A 804 -7.46 -5.28 6.81
N ALA A 805 -6.65 -5.69 7.78
CA ALA A 805 -7.10 -6.36 9.00
C ALA A 805 -7.68 -5.37 10.03
N SER A 806 -7.08 -4.17 10.16
CA SER A 806 -7.43 -3.14 11.14
C SER A 806 -8.39 -2.05 10.64
N SER A 807 -8.94 -2.18 9.44
CA SER A 807 -9.91 -1.21 8.90
C SER A 807 -10.94 -1.84 7.97
N HIS A 808 -12.11 -1.22 7.92
CA HIS A 808 -13.08 -1.33 6.83
C HIS A 808 -12.93 -0.14 5.87
N ASP A 809 -13.34 -0.32 4.61
CA ASP A 809 -13.46 0.73 3.61
C ASP A 809 -14.87 0.72 3.01
N ALA A 810 -15.23 1.78 2.27
CA ALA A 810 -16.57 1.92 1.71
C ALA A 810 -16.89 0.86 0.66
N ALA A 811 -15.91 0.39 -0.12
CA ALA A 811 -16.14 -0.69 -1.07
C ALA A 811 -16.49 -2.00 -0.34
N ARG A 812 -15.89 -2.27 0.82
CA ARG A 812 -16.27 -3.40 1.67
C ARG A 812 -17.70 -3.27 2.19
N LEU A 813 -18.10 -2.09 2.65
CA LEU A 813 -19.50 -1.81 3.04
C LEU A 813 -20.48 -2.07 1.88
N PHE A 814 -20.20 -1.55 0.68
CA PHE A 814 -21.04 -1.79 -0.50
C PHE A 814 -21.08 -3.28 -0.90
N LEU A 815 -19.97 -4.01 -0.82
CA LEU A 815 -19.93 -5.46 -1.03
C LEU A 815 -20.78 -6.21 -0.01
N ASP A 816 -20.69 -5.85 1.26
CA ASP A 816 -21.42 -6.50 2.34
C ASP A 816 -22.93 -6.24 2.20
N CYS A 817 -23.36 -5.02 1.84
CA CYS A 817 -24.73 -4.75 1.42
C CYS A 817 -25.18 -5.57 0.19
N LEU A 818 -24.38 -5.63 -0.88
CA LEU A 818 -24.73 -6.35 -2.12
C LEU A 818 -24.78 -7.87 -1.96
N ASN A 819 -24.08 -8.43 -0.96
CA ASN A 819 -24.15 -9.84 -0.58
C ASN A 819 -25.35 -10.16 0.32
N ALA A 820 -25.79 -9.22 1.16
CA ALA A 820 -27.00 -9.35 1.98
C ALA A 820 -28.31 -9.26 1.18
N ALA A 821 -28.25 -8.71 -0.04
CA ALA A 821 -29.42 -8.53 -0.91
C ALA A 821 -30.09 -9.87 -1.30
N PRO A 822 -31.44 -9.98 -1.30
CA PRO A 822 -32.18 -11.19 -1.67
C PRO A 822 -31.77 -11.79 -3.02
N ALA A 823 -31.88 -13.11 -3.15
CA ALA A 823 -31.63 -13.80 -4.41
C ALA A 823 -32.85 -13.73 -5.35
N ASP A 824 -32.96 -12.63 -6.12
CA ASP A 824 -34.02 -12.41 -7.13
C ASP A 824 -33.84 -13.29 -8.39
N SER A 825 -33.62 -14.60 -8.19
CA SER A 825 -33.40 -15.63 -9.22
C SER A 825 -34.61 -15.84 -10.16
N HIS A 826 -35.80 -15.43 -9.72
CA HIS A 826 -37.04 -15.48 -10.49
C HIS A 826 -37.10 -14.40 -11.59
N LEU A 827 -36.33 -13.31 -11.47
CA LEU A 827 -36.23 -12.29 -12.52
C LEU A 827 -35.21 -12.74 -13.57
N GLN A 828 -35.61 -12.82 -14.83
CA GLN A 828 -34.70 -13.17 -15.93
C GLN A 828 -33.93 -11.97 -16.51
N ASP A 829 -34.52 -10.77 -16.50
CA ASP A 829 -33.93 -9.54 -17.04
C ASP A 829 -32.83 -8.95 -16.12
N PRO A 830 -31.60 -8.72 -16.64
CA PRO A 830 -30.56 -8.00 -15.94
C PRO A 830 -30.92 -6.58 -15.48
N THR A 831 -31.72 -5.83 -16.25
CA THR A 831 -32.12 -4.47 -15.85
C THR A 831 -33.05 -4.50 -14.63
N ALA A 832 -34.03 -5.39 -14.60
CA ALA A 832 -34.89 -5.63 -13.45
C ALA A 832 -34.11 -6.08 -12.21
N ARG A 833 -33.15 -7.02 -12.35
CA ARG A 833 -32.27 -7.42 -11.23
C ARG A 833 -31.40 -6.26 -10.74
N CYS A 834 -30.85 -5.45 -11.64
CA CYS A 834 -30.08 -4.25 -11.30
C CYS A 834 -30.94 -3.24 -10.50
N ARG A 835 -32.19 -3.00 -10.94
CA ARG A 835 -33.13 -2.15 -10.21
C ARG A 835 -33.44 -2.68 -8.82
N ARG A 836 -33.71 -3.98 -8.65
CA ARG A 836 -33.99 -4.60 -7.34
C ARG A 836 -32.85 -4.43 -6.34
N LEU A 837 -31.60 -4.56 -6.80
CA LEU A 837 -30.43 -4.25 -5.96
C LEU A 837 -30.43 -2.77 -5.54
N GLY A 838 -30.79 -1.86 -6.45
CA GLY A 838 -30.95 -0.45 -6.15
C GLY A 838 -32.04 -0.16 -5.11
N GLU A 839 -33.24 -0.73 -5.30
CA GLU A 839 -34.37 -0.64 -4.37
C GLU A 839 -33.97 -1.13 -2.96
N PHE A 840 -33.25 -2.25 -2.86
CA PHE A 840 -32.75 -2.79 -1.59
C PHE A 840 -31.72 -1.89 -0.90
N LEU A 841 -30.77 -1.30 -1.66
CA LEU A 841 -29.83 -0.32 -1.08
C LEU A 841 -30.55 0.95 -0.60
N MET A 842 -31.58 1.40 -1.32
CA MET A 842 -32.43 2.52 -0.89
C MET A 842 -33.26 2.18 0.35
N GLU A 843 -33.80 0.97 0.45
CA GLU A 843 -34.56 0.47 1.61
C GLU A 843 -33.71 0.52 2.89
N ILE A 844 -32.52 -0.12 2.86
CA ILE A 844 -31.57 -0.09 3.99
C ILE A 844 -31.16 1.33 4.34
N ALA A 845 -30.79 2.15 3.34
CA ALA A 845 -30.33 3.52 3.60
C ALA A 845 -31.46 4.50 3.96
N SER A 846 -32.73 4.08 3.91
CA SER A 846 -33.88 4.84 4.40
C SER A 846 -34.35 4.42 5.80
N SER A 847 -33.68 3.43 6.42
CA SER A 847 -33.90 3.08 7.83
C SER A 847 -33.36 4.16 8.77
N ASP A 848 -33.81 4.12 10.03
CA ASP A 848 -33.25 4.97 11.08
C ASP A 848 -31.73 4.71 11.22
N ARG A 849 -30.96 5.76 11.45
CA ARG A 849 -29.49 5.73 11.49
C ARG A 849 -28.91 4.62 12.37
N ALA A 850 -29.55 4.33 13.51
CA ALA A 850 -29.14 3.23 14.40
C ALA A 850 -29.30 1.84 13.76
N ASP A 851 -30.36 1.63 12.99
CA ASP A 851 -30.63 0.38 12.29
C ASP A 851 -29.69 0.22 11.09
N PHE A 852 -29.40 1.29 10.35
CA PHE A 852 -28.40 1.30 9.29
C PHE A 852 -27.01 0.90 9.82
N VAL A 853 -26.56 1.51 10.92
CA VAL A 853 -25.27 1.17 11.56
C VAL A 853 -25.29 -0.25 12.13
N SER A 854 -26.39 -0.69 12.73
CA SER A 854 -26.54 -2.07 13.22
C SER A 854 -26.49 -3.10 12.09
N PHE A 855 -27.11 -2.81 10.95
CA PHE A 855 -27.04 -3.65 9.75
C PHE A 855 -25.61 -3.70 9.20
N ALA A 856 -25.01 -2.54 8.95
CA ALA A 856 -23.67 -2.42 8.37
C ALA A 856 -22.61 -3.12 9.23
N THR A 857 -22.63 -2.91 10.55
CA THR A 857 -21.69 -3.56 11.48
C THR A 857 -21.95 -5.07 11.64
N SER A 858 -23.21 -5.54 11.55
CA SER A 858 -23.51 -6.97 11.53
C SER A 858 -23.01 -7.67 10.27
N GLN A 859 -23.20 -7.07 9.08
CA GLN A 859 -22.67 -7.62 7.83
C GLN A 859 -21.13 -7.63 7.83
N ALA A 860 -20.51 -6.53 8.29
CA ALA A 860 -19.06 -6.47 8.50
C ALA A 860 -18.55 -7.55 9.47
N LEU A 861 -19.29 -7.86 10.54
CA LEU A 861 -18.93 -8.90 11.52
C LEU A 861 -18.99 -10.30 10.90
N GLN A 862 -20.07 -10.61 10.19
CA GLN A 862 -20.25 -11.85 9.42
C GLN A 862 -19.14 -12.02 8.38
N SER A 863 -18.85 -10.95 7.62
CA SER A 863 -17.88 -10.98 6.53
C SER A 863 -16.44 -11.15 7.03
N ARG A 864 -16.10 -10.57 8.20
CA ARG A 864 -14.83 -10.79 8.92
C ARG A 864 -14.74 -12.18 9.56
N GLY A 865 -15.85 -12.72 10.05
CA GLY A 865 -15.93 -14.08 10.61
C GLY A 865 -15.46 -15.13 9.61
N GLY A 866 -16.03 -15.11 8.40
CA GLY A 866 -15.64 -16.01 7.32
C GLY A 866 -14.17 -15.89 6.91
N TRP A 867 -13.56 -14.70 7.02
CA TRP A 867 -12.12 -14.51 6.79
C TRP A 867 -11.29 -15.23 7.86
N LEU A 868 -11.60 -15.05 9.14
CA LEU A 868 -10.87 -15.67 10.25
C LEU A 868 -10.99 -17.21 10.22
N GLU A 869 -12.15 -17.75 9.85
CA GLU A 869 -12.32 -19.20 9.68
C GLU A 869 -11.53 -19.73 8.46
N ALA A 870 -11.56 -19.02 7.32
CA ALA A 870 -10.79 -19.41 6.13
C ALA A 870 -9.26 -19.36 6.35
N MET A 871 -8.75 -18.34 7.04
CA MET A 871 -7.33 -18.22 7.39
C MET A 871 -6.89 -19.34 8.34
N ARG A 872 -7.74 -19.71 9.30
CA ARG A 872 -7.52 -20.84 10.22
C ARG A 872 -7.47 -22.16 9.47
N ALA A 873 -8.44 -22.41 8.57
CA ALA A 873 -8.46 -23.60 7.72
C ALA A 873 -7.24 -23.66 6.77
N ARG A 874 -6.79 -22.51 6.23
CA ARG A 874 -5.57 -22.44 5.39
C ARG A 874 -4.31 -22.79 6.19
N LEU A 875 -4.20 -22.39 7.47
CA LEU A 875 -3.11 -22.83 8.36
C LEU A 875 -3.19 -24.33 8.65
N GLU A 876 -4.36 -24.82 9.05
CA GLU A 876 -4.58 -26.24 9.40
C GLU A 876 -4.34 -27.18 8.21
N ALA A 877 -4.63 -26.74 6.98
CA ALA A 877 -4.37 -27.49 5.75
C ALA A 877 -2.91 -27.43 5.25
N ASN A 878 -2.03 -26.59 5.84
CA ASN A 878 -0.64 -26.42 5.41
C ASN A 878 0.32 -26.45 6.63
N PRO A 879 0.38 -27.55 7.42
CA PRO A 879 1.17 -27.62 8.66
C PRO A 879 2.68 -27.43 8.44
N ASP A 880 3.20 -27.86 7.28
CA ASP A 880 4.62 -27.74 6.91
C ASP A 880 4.97 -26.38 6.25
N ALA A 881 4.04 -25.41 6.25
CA ALA A 881 4.26 -24.12 5.61
C ALA A 881 5.40 -23.31 6.28
N PRO A 882 6.19 -22.53 5.51
CA PRO A 882 7.31 -21.79 6.06
C PRO A 882 6.91 -20.84 7.19
N SER A 883 7.59 -20.96 8.33
CA SER A 883 7.24 -20.25 9.58
C SER A 883 7.11 -18.73 9.45
N PHE A 884 7.78 -18.09 8.49
CA PHE A 884 7.66 -16.65 8.24
C PHE A 884 6.32 -16.24 7.63
N TRP A 885 5.64 -17.11 6.89
CA TRP A 885 4.28 -16.91 6.37
C TRP A 885 3.26 -17.22 7.47
N ALA A 886 3.44 -18.31 8.21
CA ALA A 886 2.54 -18.68 9.31
C ALA A 886 2.51 -17.62 10.42
N GLN A 887 3.66 -16.98 10.71
CA GLN A 887 3.74 -15.86 11.66
C GLN A 887 2.97 -14.62 11.18
N ASP A 888 3.06 -14.26 9.89
CA ASP A 888 2.30 -13.14 9.32
C ASP A 888 0.80 -13.43 9.26
N MET A 889 0.42 -14.66 8.90
CA MET A 889 -0.95 -15.15 8.92
C MET A 889 -1.57 -15.06 10.32
N HIS A 890 -0.87 -15.57 11.35
CA HIS A 890 -1.29 -15.43 12.75
C HIS A 890 -1.38 -13.97 13.20
N ARG A 891 -0.40 -13.12 12.83
CA ARG A 891 -0.42 -11.69 13.15
C ARG A 891 -1.62 -10.99 12.51
N TYR A 892 -1.92 -11.28 11.25
CA TYR A 892 -3.10 -10.72 10.56
C TYR A 892 -4.40 -11.15 11.23
N MET A 893 -4.53 -12.43 11.61
CA MET A 893 -5.67 -12.91 12.40
C MET A 893 -5.80 -12.17 13.74
N GLN A 894 -4.70 -11.96 14.47
CA GLN A 894 -4.69 -11.21 15.74
C GLN A 894 -5.11 -9.74 15.57
N VAL A 895 -4.70 -9.08 14.48
CA VAL A 895 -5.12 -7.71 14.17
C VAL A 895 -6.62 -7.67 13.83
N CYS A 896 -7.12 -8.61 13.02
CA CYS A 896 -8.55 -8.77 12.76
C CYS A 896 -9.35 -9.00 14.06
N GLU A 897 -8.95 -9.99 14.87
CA GLU A 897 -9.59 -10.32 16.16
C GLU A 897 -9.61 -9.12 17.13
N SER A 898 -8.57 -8.28 17.10
CA SER A 898 -8.53 -7.02 17.86
C SER A 898 -9.53 -5.99 17.32
N TYR A 899 -9.57 -5.79 16.00
CA TYR A 899 -10.45 -4.82 15.34
C TYR A 899 -11.95 -5.16 15.53
N LEU A 900 -12.33 -6.44 15.70
CA LEU A 900 -13.69 -6.85 16.08
C LEU A 900 -14.19 -6.31 17.45
N THR A 901 -13.31 -5.68 18.22
CA THR A 901 -13.60 -5.06 19.53
C THR A 901 -13.31 -3.56 19.58
N ASP A 902 -12.90 -2.96 18.46
CA ASP A 902 -12.61 -1.53 18.35
C ASP A 902 -13.92 -0.71 18.25
N PRO A 903 -14.03 0.45 18.93
CA PRO A 903 -15.17 1.37 18.73
C PRO A 903 -15.38 1.83 17.29
N MET A 904 -14.32 1.83 16.47
CA MET A 904 -14.32 2.19 15.05
C MET A 904 -14.63 0.99 14.12
N PHE A 905 -15.12 -0.12 14.65
CA PHE A 905 -15.40 -1.32 13.85
C PHE A 905 -16.49 -1.07 12.79
N GLY A 906 -16.18 -1.41 11.54
CA GLY A 906 -17.10 -1.31 10.40
C GLY A 906 -17.18 0.07 9.75
N ILE A 907 -16.66 1.13 10.40
CA ILE A 907 -16.68 2.49 9.84
C ILE A 907 -15.72 2.57 8.64
N PRO A 908 -16.15 3.10 7.47
CA PRO A 908 -15.27 3.30 6.32
C PRO A 908 -14.13 4.29 6.60
N MET A 909 -12.90 3.77 6.71
CA MET A 909 -11.70 4.58 6.98
C MET A 909 -11.30 5.53 5.84
N ASP A 910 -11.85 5.33 4.64
CA ASP A 910 -11.71 6.23 3.50
C ASP A 910 -12.66 7.45 3.59
N LEU A 911 -13.79 7.36 4.29
CA LEU A 911 -14.66 8.51 4.60
C LEU A 911 -14.14 9.31 5.80
N LEU A 912 -13.58 8.63 6.81
CA LEU A 912 -13.01 9.24 8.02
C LEU A 912 -11.85 10.22 7.78
N ARG A 913 -11.31 10.27 6.55
CA ARG A 913 -10.25 11.21 6.17
C ARG A 913 -10.76 12.64 5.99
N ASP A 914 -11.88 12.78 5.29
CA ASP A 914 -12.53 14.08 5.04
C ASP A 914 -13.51 14.45 6.17
N VAL A 915 -14.01 13.44 6.89
CA VAL A 915 -14.94 13.60 8.02
C VAL A 915 -14.33 12.92 9.27
N PRO A 916 -13.51 13.62 10.08
CA PRO A 916 -12.82 13.00 11.24
C PRO A 916 -13.73 12.60 12.41
N ASP A 917 -15.03 12.86 12.30
CA ASP A 917 -16.04 12.45 13.28
C ASP A 917 -16.62 11.07 12.90
N PRO A 918 -16.53 10.05 13.77
CA PRO A 918 -17.12 8.74 13.55
C PRO A 918 -18.62 8.78 13.25
N GLU A 919 -19.34 9.73 13.85
CA GLU A 919 -20.79 9.81 13.71
C GLU A 919 -21.18 10.35 12.32
N ALA A 920 -20.62 11.47 11.89
CA ALA A 920 -20.86 12.01 10.54
C ALA A 920 -20.27 11.13 9.41
N ALA A 921 -19.23 10.31 9.68
CA ALA A 921 -18.74 9.33 8.71
C ALA A 921 -19.77 8.23 8.40
N TRP A 922 -20.60 7.84 9.37
CA TRP A 922 -21.76 6.97 9.11
C TRP A 922 -22.86 7.65 8.31
N ASP A 923 -23.09 8.96 8.50
CA ASP A 923 -24.11 9.72 7.77
C ASP A 923 -23.76 9.86 6.27
N GLU A 924 -22.49 10.10 5.95
CA GLU A 924 -22.00 10.07 4.56
C GLU A 924 -22.06 8.64 3.99
N ALA A 925 -21.72 7.61 4.77
CA ALA A 925 -21.85 6.21 4.33
C ALA A 925 -23.30 5.86 3.97
N GLN A 926 -24.27 6.20 4.83
CA GLN A 926 -25.70 6.01 4.57
C GLN A 926 -26.16 6.81 3.34
N THR A 927 -25.70 8.05 3.22
CA THR A 927 -26.00 8.92 2.06
C THR A 927 -25.46 8.36 0.76
N LEU A 928 -24.25 7.81 0.74
CA LEU A 928 -23.64 7.19 -0.44
C LEU A 928 -24.35 5.88 -0.82
N VAL A 929 -24.73 5.04 0.14
CA VAL A 929 -25.52 3.82 -0.13
C VAL A 929 -26.86 4.20 -0.77
N ARG A 930 -27.56 5.21 -0.25
CA ARG A 930 -28.80 5.73 -0.84
C ARG A 930 -28.62 6.25 -2.27
N ARG A 931 -27.59 7.08 -2.50
CA ARG A 931 -27.30 7.69 -3.82
C ARG A 931 -26.91 6.64 -4.87
N PHE A 932 -26.23 5.56 -4.47
CA PHE A 932 -25.90 4.46 -5.37
C PHE A 932 -27.10 3.53 -5.64
N GLY A 933 -27.95 3.29 -4.63
CA GLY A 933 -29.22 2.60 -4.84
C GLY A 933 -30.11 3.31 -5.87
N ASP A 934 -30.29 4.62 -5.71
CA ASP A 934 -31.03 5.49 -6.63
C ASP A 934 -30.45 5.47 -8.06
N LEU A 935 -29.10 5.51 -8.19
CA LEU A 935 -28.43 5.35 -9.49
C LEU A 935 -28.73 3.99 -10.14
N LEU A 936 -28.70 2.90 -9.37
CA LEU A 936 -29.01 1.54 -9.87
C LEU A 936 -30.47 1.40 -10.33
N VAL A 937 -31.43 1.98 -9.59
CA VAL A 937 -32.86 1.98 -9.95
C VAL A 937 -33.11 2.62 -11.32
N HIS A 938 -32.41 3.72 -11.60
CA HIS A 938 -32.58 4.52 -12.81
C HIS A 938 -31.61 4.18 -13.95
N TRP A 939 -30.56 3.39 -13.71
CA TRP A 939 -29.48 3.16 -14.69
C TRP A 939 -29.96 2.64 -16.05
N GLY A 940 -30.84 1.63 -16.07
CA GLY A 940 -31.37 1.08 -17.33
C GLY A 940 -32.13 2.12 -18.17
N THR A 941 -32.80 3.07 -17.53
CA THR A 941 -33.47 4.20 -18.20
C THR A 941 -32.44 5.18 -18.79
N LEU A 942 -31.33 5.43 -18.08
CA LEU A 942 -30.24 6.27 -18.57
C LEU A 942 -29.50 5.63 -19.76
N VAL A 943 -29.20 4.33 -19.71
CA VAL A 943 -28.61 3.57 -20.82
C VAL A 943 -29.53 3.61 -22.05
N SER A 944 -30.82 3.30 -21.87
CA SER A 944 -31.81 3.29 -22.97
C SER A 944 -31.99 4.66 -23.62
N GLU A 945 -32.05 5.74 -22.84
CA GLU A 945 -32.16 7.09 -23.42
C GLU A 945 -30.84 7.55 -24.04
N SER A 946 -29.69 7.18 -23.48
CA SER A 946 -28.39 7.47 -24.11
C SER A 946 -28.25 6.81 -25.49
N GLN A 947 -28.78 5.60 -25.65
CA GLN A 947 -28.82 4.91 -26.94
C GLN A 947 -29.71 5.63 -27.97
N LYS A 948 -30.86 6.18 -27.55
CA LYS A 948 -31.72 7.03 -28.41
C LYS A 948 -31.03 8.34 -28.78
N MET A 949 -30.51 9.05 -27.78
CA MET A 949 -29.74 10.28 -27.96
C MET A 949 -28.59 10.10 -28.96
N ARG A 950 -27.90 8.95 -28.92
CA ARG A 950 -26.88 8.59 -29.90
C ARG A 950 -27.43 8.41 -31.31
N GLY A 951 -28.58 7.74 -31.46
CA GLY A 951 -29.31 7.63 -32.73
C GLY A 951 -29.74 8.99 -33.31
N GLU A 952 -29.94 10.00 -32.46
CA GLU A 952 -30.18 11.40 -32.84
C GLU A 952 -28.88 12.22 -33.10
N GLY A 953 -27.70 11.60 -33.00
CA GLY A 953 -26.40 12.29 -33.13
C GLY A 953 -25.97 13.11 -31.91
N ILE A 954 -26.64 12.95 -30.76
CA ILE A 954 -26.34 13.66 -29.51
C ILE A 954 -25.36 12.83 -28.66
N GLU A 955 -24.07 12.91 -29.01
CA GLU A 955 -23.03 12.16 -28.28
C GLU A 955 -22.37 12.96 -27.13
N LEU A 956 -21.95 12.21 -26.10
CA LEU A 956 -21.13 12.67 -24.96
C LEU A 956 -19.66 12.82 -25.38
N ALA A 957 -19.08 11.76 -25.95
CA ALA A 957 -17.73 11.77 -26.51
C ALA A 957 -17.74 12.45 -27.88
N ARG A 958 -16.85 13.43 -28.08
CA ARG A 958 -16.83 14.26 -29.31
C ARG A 958 -15.42 14.40 -29.87
N PRO A 959 -15.24 14.58 -31.19
CA PRO A 959 -13.94 14.84 -31.78
C PRO A 959 -13.23 16.03 -31.11
N LEU A 960 -11.97 15.84 -30.75
CA LEU A 960 -11.14 16.86 -30.07
C LEU A 960 -11.05 18.16 -30.88
N SER A 961 -11.12 18.07 -32.20
CA SER A 961 -11.20 19.19 -33.16
C SER A 961 -12.43 20.09 -32.96
N GLU A 962 -13.62 19.54 -32.67
CA GLU A 962 -14.84 20.33 -32.43
C GLU A 962 -14.76 21.15 -31.14
N ILE A 963 -14.19 20.55 -30.09
CA ILE A 963 -14.04 21.19 -28.77
C ILE A 963 -13.13 22.42 -28.89
N ARG A 964 -12.07 22.32 -29.71
CA ARG A 964 -11.18 23.44 -30.06
C ARG A 964 -11.90 24.50 -30.90
N ALA A 965 -12.77 24.10 -31.83
CA ALA A 965 -13.57 25.02 -32.64
C ALA A 965 -14.58 25.82 -31.79
N ARG A 966 -15.20 25.19 -30.78
CA ARG A 966 -16.06 25.88 -29.80
C ARG A 966 -15.27 26.89 -28.95
N LYS A 967 -14.14 26.51 -28.36
CA LYS A 967 -13.28 27.44 -27.60
C LYS A 967 -12.84 28.64 -28.44
N ARG A 968 -12.41 28.42 -29.70
CA ARG A 968 -12.04 29.50 -30.64
C ARG A 968 -13.20 30.45 -30.98
N ARG A 969 -14.45 29.98 -31.00
CA ARG A 969 -15.64 30.83 -31.18
C ARG A 969 -16.01 31.59 -29.91
N GLN A 970 -15.87 30.98 -28.73
CA GLN A 970 -16.12 31.66 -27.46
C GLN A 970 -15.13 32.81 -27.22
N ASN A 971 -13.82 32.58 -27.38
CA ASN A 971 -12.82 33.64 -27.26
C ASN A 971 -13.07 34.79 -28.26
N ARG A 972 -13.36 34.50 -29.53
CA ARG A 972 -13.71 35.55 -30.51
C ARG A 972 -14.96 36.36 -30.14
N ASN A 973 -15.88 35.80 -29.36
CA ASN A 973 -17.07 36.50 -28.90
C ASN A 973 -16.82 37.28 -27.59
N SER A 974 -15.81 36.92 -26.78
CA SER A 974 -15.37 37.76 -25.65
C SER A 974 -14.47 38.91 -26.11
N ASP A 975 -13.56 38.63 -27.06
CA ASP A 975 -12.63 39.62 -27.62
C ASP A 975 -13.36 40.65 -28.52
N GLY A 976 -14.59 40.34 -28.95
CA GLY A 976 -15.50 41.25 -29.64
C GLY A 976 -16.51 41.98 -28.73
N ALA A 977 -16.31 41.92 -27.41
CA ALA A 977 -17.15 42.55 -26.38
C ALA A 977 -16.33 43.42 -25.39
N LEU A 978 -15.13 43.84 -25.81
CA LEU A 978 -14.20 44.74 -25.12
C LEU A 978 -13.94 45.99 -25.97
#